data_AF-A0A368E4N5-F1
#
_entry.id   AF-A0A368E4N5-F1
#
_cell.length_a   1.000
_cell.length_b   1.000
_cell.length_c   1.000
_cell.angle_alpha   90.00
_cell.angle_beta   90.00
_cell.angle_gamma   90.00
#
_symmetry.space_group_name_H-M   'P 1'
#
loop_
_entity.id
_entity.type
_entity.pdbx_description
1 polymer ?
#
loop_
_entity_poly.entity_id
_entity_poly.type
_entity_poly.pdbx_seq_one_letter_code
_entity_poly.pdbx_strand_id
1 'polypeptide(L)'
;NSIRVKDSFLKAVENDDDWELIRRTDGSVAKTIKARKLWADVGHAAWACADPGIQFHDTVNAWHTCPEDGEIRGSNPCSEYMFLDDTACNLASMNLLTFLVDGKFDSNSYVHATRLWTLTLEISVLMAQFPSKEIAQRSYDFRTLGLGYANIGGLLMNMGFSYDSEEGRALCGALTAIMTGASYATSAEIASEVGPFPGYEKNAKHMQRVIRNHQVAAHGKTDGYEDLAVKPVPLDHKSCPDGDLVKLSIKCWDDARKLGEKFGFRNAQVSVIAPTGTIGLVMDCDTTGIEPDFALVKFKKLAGGGYFKIINRSVPAALEKLGYSSAQVEEIISYAVGHGTIGNAPVINHTSLAGHGFSKVELDKVEGALGSAFDIRFVFNQWTLGAEFCTDVLGIPGTKLNDPTFDLLRHLGFSKSDIDAANDHVCGTMTLEGSPHLKEEHLNIFDCANPCGKKGKRYLSVNSHIYMMAAAQSFISGAISKTINMPNDATIEDCQKAYELSWSLGTKANALYRDGSKLSQPLAAALVEDDDDAAEVLETGTNQEKAAVLAEKIVEKIVVKEIAKARERMPERRKGYTQKAVVGGHKVYLRTGEYSDGSLGEIFIDMHKEGAGFRAMMNNFAIAVSVGLQYGVPLEEFVDAFTFTKFEPAGMVQGNDSIKNATSILDYIFRELAVSYLDRTDLAHVKPEGASFDDLGRGQDEGVSNLKELSENGTSKSLEVLKQISSTGYLRKRLPQELVVLQGGQTNLALDNSNLNVEAEAETIARVPDGEVAVADARTKAKMQGYEGDPCGDCGNYTLVRNGTCMKCNTCGATSGCS
;
A
#
# COMPACT_ATOMS: atom_id res chain seq x y z
N ASN A 1 2.60 -7.25 -7.69
CA ASN A 1 2.82 -8.28 -8.72
C ASN A 1 1.85 -8.07 -9.87
N SER A 2 2.24 -8.40 -11.12
CA SER A 2 1.31 -8.36 -12.25
C SER A 2 1.50 -9.55 -13.18
N ILE A 3 0.43 -9.90 -13.91
CA ILE A 3 0.47 -10.95 -14.93
C ILE A 3 -0.04 -10.43 -16.28
N ARG A 4 0.54 -10.95 -17.37
CA ARG A 4 0.10 -10.71 -18.75
C ARG A 4 -0.86 -11.81 -19.16
N VAL A 5 -2.05 -11.44 -19.60
CA VAL A 5 -3.10 -12.39 -20.01
C VAL A 5 -3.43 -12.22 -21.48
N LYS A 6 -3.43 -13.31 -22.25
CA LYS A 6 -3.80 -13.34 -23.67
C LYS A 6 -5.29 -13.62 -23.84
N ASP A 7 -5.88 -13.13 -24.93
CA ASP A 7 -7.28 -13.39 -25.31
C ASP A 7 -7.53 -14.89 -25.48
N SER A 8 -6.54 -15.62 -25.99
CA SER A 8 -6.61 -17.09 -26.10
C SER A 8 -6.78 -17.80 -24.76
N PHE A 9 -6.15 -17.28 -23.70
CA PHE A 9 -6.32 -17.82 -22.35
C PHE A 9 -7.71 -17.51 -21.81
N LEU A 10 -8.18 -16.26 -21.95
CA LEU A 10 -9.51 -15.88 -21.46
C LEU A 10 -10.63 -16.64 -22.17
N LYS A 11 -10.51 -16.86 -23.49
CA LYS A 11 -11.43 -17.72 -24.24
C LYS A 11 -11.38 -19.18 -23.76
N ALA A 12 -10.20 -19.70 -23.42
CA ALA A 12 -10.07 -21.02 -22.83
C ALA A 12 -10.73 -21.11 -21.45
N VAL A 13 -10.69 -20.04 -20.65
CA VAL A 13 -11.41 -19.95 -19.36
C VAL A 13 -12.93 -20.01 -19.57
N GLU A 14 -13.46 -19.23 -20.52
CA GLU A 14 -14.89 -19.22 -20.88
C GLU A 14 -15.37 -20.61 -21.30
N ASN A 15 -14.60 -21.28 -22.17
CA ASN A 15 -14.92 -22.59 -22.73
C ASN A 15 -14.64 -23.78 -21.80
N ASP A 16 -13.99 -23.55 -20.64
CA ASP A 16 -13.46 -24.61 -19.74
C ASP A 16 -12.45 -25.56 -20.42
N ASP A 17 -11.65 -24.99 -21.32
CA ASP A 17 -10.62 -25.70 -22.07
C ASP A 17 -9.38 -25.99 -21.19
N ASP A 18 -8.57 -26.92 -21.68
CA ASP A 18 -7.25 -27.20 -21.12
C ASP A 18 -6.25 -26.12 -21.54
N TRP A 19 -5.29 -25.82 -20.66
CA TRP A 19 -4.24 -24.83 -20.86
C TRP A 19 -2.86 -25.45 -20.58
N GLU A 20 -1.96 -25.27 -21.54
CA GLU A 20 -0.59 -25.78 -21.47
C GLU A 20 0.35 -24.77 -20.80
N LEU A 21 1.03 -25.20 -19.75
CA LEU A 21 2.11 -24.44 -19.11
C LEU A 21 3.42 -24.72 -19.85
N ILE A 22 3.92 -23.74 -20.59
CA ILE A 22 5.09 -23.87 -21.47
C ILE A 22 6.35 -23.41 -20.74
N ARG A 23 7.42 -24.21 -20.81
CA ARG A 23 8.73 -23.82 -20.29
C ARG A 23 9.37 -22.77 -21.19
N ARG A 24 9.83 -21.68 -20.61
CA ARG A 24 10.56 -20.62 -21.35
C ARG A 24 11.94 -21.07 -21.86
N THR A 25 12.52 -22.12 -21.30
CA THR A 25 13.88 -22.60 -21.62
C THR A 25 13.94 -23.42 -22.91
N ASP A 26 12.95 -24.27 -23.16
CA ASP A 26 12.94 -25.22 -24.28
C ASP A 26 11.62 -25.25 -25.08
N GLY A 27 10.60 -24.49 -24.66
CA GLY A 27 9.30 -24.42 -25.32
C GLY A 27 8.43 -25.67 -25.14
N SER A 28 8.87 -26.66 -24.33
CA SER A 28 8.10 -27.87 -24.07
C SER A 28 6.97 -27.62 -23.08
N VAL A 29 5.91 -28.44 -23.17
CA VAL A 29 4.80 -28.44 -22.21
C VAL A 29 5.30 -29.06 -20.90
N ALA A 30 5.35 -28.27 -19.84
CA ALA A 30 5.66 -28.75 -18.50
C ALA A 30 4.49 -29.48 -17.86
N LYS A 31 3.28 -28.95 -18.05
CA LYS A 31 2.03 -29.45 -17.45
C LYS A 31 0.83 -28.87 -18.19
N THR A 32 -0.24 -29.65 -18.29
CA THR A 32 -1.55 -29.19 -18.75
C THR A 32 -2.50 -29.09 -17.57
N ILE A 33 -3.25 -27.99 -17.47
CA ILE A 33 -4.21 -27.72 -16.39
C ILE A 33 -5.49 -27.13 -16.96
N LYS A 34 -6.60 -27.15 -16.21
CA LYS A 34 -7.82 -26.43 -16.62
C LYS A 34 -7.61 -24.92 -16.55
N ALA A 35 -7.92 -24.21 -17.63
CA ALA A 35 -7.78 -22.75 -17.70
C ALA A 35 -8.58 -22.06 -16.59
N ARG A 36 -9.83 -22.50 -16.39
CA ARG A 36 -10.74 -22.01 -15.34
C ARG A 36 -10.17 -22.20 -13.94
N LYS A 37 -9.47 -23.30 -13.68
CA LYS A 37 -8.81 -23.52 -12.39
C LYS A 37 -7.69 -22.50 -12.16
N LEU A 38 -6.82 -22.30 -13.15
CA LEU A 38 -5.76 -21.29 -13.03
C LEU A 38 -6.33 -19.88 -12.82
N TRP A 39 -7.42 -19.56 -13.52
CA TRP A 39 -8.09 -18.28 -13.34
C TRP A 39 -8.76 -18.13 -11.97
N ALA A 40 -9.27 -19.21 -11.38
CA ALA A 40 -9.74 -19.23 -10.00
C ALA A 40 -8.61 -18.96 -9.00
N ASP A 41 -7.42 -19.55 -9.22
CA ASP A 41 -6.25 -19.30 -8.37
C ASP A 41 -5.81 -17.83 -8.46
N VAL A 42 -5.84 -17.23 -9.67
CA VAL A 42 -5.57 -15.80 -9.89
C VAL A 42 -6.60 -14.92 -9.17
N GLY A 43 -7.89 -15.22 -9.31
CA GLY A 43 -8.96 -14.48 -8.63
C GLY A 43 -8.85 -14.58 -7.10
N HIS A 44 -8.52 -15.76 -6.58
CA HIS A 44 -8.30 -15.96 -5.15
C HIS A 44 -7.12 -15.15 -4.63
N ALA A 45 -6.00 -15.13 -5.36
CA ALA A 45 -4.85 -14.31 -5.00
C ALA A 45 -5.22 -12.81 -4.96
N ALA A 46 -5.90 -12.30 -5.99
CA ALA A 46 -6.34 -10.92 -6.04
C ALA A 46 -7.28 -10.57 -4.89
N TRP A 47 -8.21 -11.47 -4.54
CA TRP A 47 -9.12 -11.32 -3.42
C TRP A 47 -8.41 -11.32 -2.05
N ALA A 48 -7.40 -12.18 -1.90
CA ALA A 48 -6.66 -12.37 -0.65
C ALA A 48 -5.65 -11.25 -0.39
N CYS A 49 -4.96 -10.77 -1.43
CA CYS A 49 -3.82 -9.86 -1.26
C CYS A 49 -3.76 -8.68 -2.24
N ALA A 50 -4.82 -8.38 -3.00
CA ALA A 50 -4.86 -7.32 -4.03
C ALA A 50 -3.80 -7.47 -5.15
N ASP A 51 -3.25 -8.68 -5.31
CA ASP A 51 -2.27 -9.02 -6.34
C ASP A 51 -2.63 -10.40 -6.93
N PRO A 52 -2.41 -10.65 -8.23
CA PRO A 52 -1.70 -9.78 -9.18
C PRO A 52 -2.62 -8.76 -9.86
N GLY A 53 -2.05 -7.62 -10.27
CA GLY A 53 -2.64 -6.79 -11.31
C GLY A 53 -2.67 -7.50 -12.66
N ILE A 54 -3.70 -7.28 -13.46
CA ILE A 54 -3.88 -7.90 -14.78
C ILE A 54 -3.52 -6.90 -15.87
N GLN A 55 -2.81 -7.38 -16.89
CA GLN A 55 -2.50 -6.64 -18.11
C GLN A 55 -2.95 -7.46 -19.32
N PHE A 56 -3.85 -6.89 -20.14
CA PHE A 56 -4.46 -7.58 -21.27
C PHE A 56 -3.54 -7.51 -22.49
N HIS A 57 -2.81 -8.58 -22.72
CA HIS A 57 -1.64 -8.58 -23.57
C HIS A 57 -1.94 -8.33 -25.06
N ASP A 58 -3.00 -8.95 -25.58
CA ASP A 58 -3.40 -8.81 -26.98
C ASP A 58 -4.03 -7.43 -27.22
N THR A 59 -4.87 -6.94 -26.29
CA THR A 59 -5.36 -5.55 -26.30
C THR A 59 -4.22 -4.53 -26.31
N VAL A 60 -3.23 -4.68 -25.43
CA VAL A 60 -2.07 -3.77 -25.38
C VAL A 60 -1.33 -3.75 -26.72
N ASN A 61 -1.04 -4.91 -27.31
CA ASN A 61 -0.27 -4.99 -28.56
C ASN A 61 -1.08 -4.61 -29.80
N ALA A 62 -2.41 -4.75 -29.79
CA ALA A 62 -3.27 -4.27 -30.87
C ALA A 62 -3.20 -2.74 -31.04
N TRP A 63 -2.98 -2.02 -29.94
CA TRP A 63 -2.77 -0.56 -29.91
C TRP A 63 -1.30 -0.15 -29.96
N HIS A 64 -0.36 -1.08 -30.19
CA HIS A 64 1.07 -0.78 -30.27
C HIS A 64 1.40 -0.02 -31.55
N THR A 65 2.10 1.10 -31.39
CA THR A 65 2.51 1.95 -32.51
C THR A 65 3.78 1.49 -33.17
N CYS A 66 4.60 0.66 -32.50
CA CYS A 66 5.92 0.23 -32.98
C CYS A 66 6.19 -1.29 -32.93
N PRO A 67 5.32 -2.15 -33.47
CA PRO A 67 5.48 -3.61 -33.36
C PRO A 67 6.64 -4.18 -34.18
N GLU A 68 7.17 -3.46 -35.20
CA GLU A 68 8.36 -3.91 -35.94
C GLU A 68 9.62 -3.91 -35.06
N ASP A 69 9.59 -3.22 -33.92
CA ASP A 69 10.66 -3.17 -32.91
C ASP A 69 10.48 -4.17 -31.78
N GLY A 70 9.48 -5.03 -31.91
CA GLY A 70 9.15 -6.04 -30.94
C GLY A 70 7.84 -5.77 -30.21
N GLU A 71 7.41 -6.82 -29.53
CA GLU A 71 6.20 -6.87 -28.72
C GLU A 71 6.39 -6.11 -27.41
N ILE A 72 5.31 -5.49 -26.92
CA ILE A 72 5.24 -4.98 -25.55
C ILE A 72 5.07 -6.17 -24.60
N ARG A 73 6.13 -6.49 -23.86
CA ARG A 73 6.17 -7.67 -22.97
C ARG A 73 5.74 -7.37 -21.55
N GLY A 74 5.90 -6.13 -21.10
CA GLY A 74 5.57 -5.71 -19.75
C GLY A 74 5.18 -4.24 -19.70
N SER A 75 4.88 -3.79 -18.49
CA SER A 75 4.63 -2.38 -18.17
C SER A 75 5.54 -1.97 -17.02
N ASN A 76 5.52 -0.69 -16.68
CA ASN A 76 6.15 -0.16 -15.48
C ASN A 76 5.37 -0.58 -14.21
N PRO A 77 5.88 -0.28 -13.00
CA PRO A 77 5.26 -0.70 -11.74
C PRO A 77 3.79 -0.30 -11.55
N CYS A 78 3.35 0.80 -12.18
CA CYS A 78 2.00 1.33 -12.03
C CYS A 78 1.05 0.95 -13.19
N SER A 79 1.54 0.20 -14.19
CA SER A 79 0.74 -0.34 -15.32
C SER A 79 0.12 0.70 -16.26
N GLU A 80 0.58 1.96 -16.27
CA GLU A 80 0.17 3.01 -17.21
C GLU A 80 1.10 3.15 -18.42
N TYR A 81 2.38 2.77 -18.29
CA TYR A 81 3.34 2.89 -19.38
C TYR A 81 3.45 1.58 -20.15
N MET A 82 2.93 1.57 -21.38
CA MET A 82 2.85 0.37 -22.22
C MET A 82 3.69 0.59 -23.47
N PHE A 83 5.00 0.38 -23.35
CA PHE A 83 5.92 0.47 -24.48
C PHE A 83 7.01 -0.60 -24.38
N LEU A 84 7.94 -0.57 -25.32
CA LEU A 84 8.99 -1.56 -25.46
C LEU A 84 9.88 -1.67 -24.22
N ASP A 85 10.50 -2.84 -24.02
CA ASP A 85 11.45 -3.04 -22.92
C ASP A 85 12.61 -2.02 -22.98
N ASP A 86 13.20 -1.67 -21.84
CA ASP A 86 14.31 -0.70 -21.77
C ASP A 86 14.00 0.67 -22.42
N THR A 87 12.77 1.17 -22.30
CA THR A 87 12.43 2.57 -22.62
C THR A 87 11.96 3.32 -21.37
N ALA A 88 12.19 4.63 -21.36
CA ALA A 88 11.77 5.51 -20.28
C ALA A 88 10.58 6.39 -20.70
N CYS A 89 9.76 6.76 -19.72
CA CYS A 89 8.65 7.68 -19.90
C CYS A 89 8.91 9.00 -19.17
N ASN A 90 8.67 10.11 -19.86
CA ASN A 90 8.66 11.42 -19.25
C ASN A 90 7.21 11.81 -18.94
N LEU A 91 6.90 11.97 -17.65
CA LEU A 91 5.54 12.10 -17.15
C LEU A 91 5.21 13.53 -16.75
N ALA A 92 4.00 13.96 -17.06
CA ALA A 92 3.39 15.16 -16.51
C ALA A 92 1.88 14.95 -16.32
N SER A 93 1.26 15.71 -15.42
CA SER A 93 -0.19 15.66 -15.22
C SER A 93 -0.75 17.06 -15.01
N MET A 94 -1.88 17.36 -15.65
CA MET A 94 -2.59 18.63 -15.49
C MET A 94 -3.74 18.46 -14.49
N ASN A 95 -3.91 19.40 -13.56
CA ASN A 95 -5.10 19.44 -12.69
C ASN A 95 -6.30 19.93 -13.52
N LEU A 96 -7.30 19.08 -13.78
CA LEU A 96 -8.44 19.46 -14.62
C LEU A 96 -9.30 20.57 -14.02
N LEU A 97 -9.35 20.67 -12.68
CA LEU A 97 -10.19 21.65 -12.01
C LEU A 97 -9.70 23.09 -12.23
N THR A 98 -8.42 23.31 -12.53
CA THR A 98 -7.88 24.66 -12.83
C THR A 98 -8.40 25.23 -14.15
N PHE A 99 -8.99 24.40 -15.01
CA PHE A 99 -9.63 24.83 -16.25
C PHE A 99 -11.12 25.10 -16.08
N LEU A 100 -11.69 24.92 -14.88
CA LEU A 100 -13.07 25.29 -14.60
C LEU A 100 -13.13 26.77 -14.20
N VAL A 101 -13.69 27.61 -15.06
CA VAL A 101 -13.85 29.05 -14.85
C VAL A 101 -15.33 29.41 -14.94
N ASP A 102 -15.86 30.07 -13.91
CA ASP A 102 -17.29 30.46 -13.82
C ASP A 102 -18.27 29.31 -14.12
N GLY A 103 -17.92 28.09 -13.67
CA GLY A 103 -18.73 26.90 -13.87
C GLY A 103 -18.73 26.33 -15.29
N LYS A 104 -17.84 26.80 -16.17
CA LYS A 104 -17.61 26.27 -17.52
C LYS A 104 -16.15 25.82 -17.69
N PHE A 105 -15.95 24.71 -18.39
CA PHE A 105 -14.60 24.21 -18.68
C PHE A 105 -13.97 25.01 -19.84
N ASP A 106 -12.80 25.62 -19.60
CA ASP A 106 -12.03 26.35 -20.59
C ASP A 106 -11.20 25.39 -21.46
N SER A 107 -11.86 24.88 -22.49
CA SER A 107 -11.27 23.96 -23.45
C SER A 107 -10.11 24.56 -24.25
N ASN A 108 -10.08 25.87 -24.45
CA ASN A 108 -9.03 26.53 -25.23
C ASN A 108 -7.72 26.57 -24.44
N SER A 109 -7.79 26.96 -23.17
CA SER A 109 -6.64 26.91 -22.27
C SER A 109 -6.16 25.49 -22.06
N TYR A 110 -7.07 24.51 -21.99
CA TYR A 110 -6.71 23.09 -21.87
C TYR A 110 -5.93 22.58 -23.10
N VAL A 111 -6.38 22.90 -24.32
CA VAL A 111 -5.64 22.57 -25.54
C VAL A 111 -4.28 23.28 -25.57
N HIS A 112 -4.24 24.56 -25.22
CA HIS A 112 -2.99 25.31 -25.18
C HIS A 112 -1.97 24.70 -24.20
N ALA A 113 -2.42 24.39 -22.97
CA ALA A 113 -1.61 23.72 -21.96
C ALA A 113 -1.14 22.34 -22.43
N THR A 114 -2.00 21.56 -23.08
CA THR A 114 -1.65 20.25 -23.66
C THR A 114 -0.51 20.38 -24.67
N ARG A 115 -0.59 21.36 -25.58
CA ARG A 115 0.46 21.62 -26.58
C ARG A 115 1.78 22.01 -25.91
N LEU A 116 1.71 22.91 -24.91
CA LEU A 116 2.88 23.37 -24.17
C LEU A 116 3.57 22.25 -23.39
N TRP A 117 2.79 21.41 -22.69
CA TRP A 117 3.33 20.27 -21.95
C TRP A 117 3.85 19.17 -22.87
N THR A 118 3.22 18.93 -24.03
CA THR A 118 3.76 18.02 -25.04
C THR A 118 5.15 18.45 -25.49
N LEU A 119 5.32 19.74 -25.81
CA LEU A 119 6.63 20.28 -26.19
C LEU A 119 7.64 20.21 -25.03
N THR A 120 7.21 20.52 -23.81
CA THR A 120 8.06 20.45 -22.61
C THR A 120 8.56 19.03 -22.36
N LEU A 121 7.66 18.04 -22.44
CA LEU A 121 7.99 16.63 -22.30
C LEU A 121 8.95 16.18 -23.40
N GLU A 122 8.70 16.57 -24.66
CA GLU A 122 9.59 16.27 -25.79
C GLU A 122 11.01 16.85 -25.62
N ILE A 123 11.12 18.08 -25.11
CA ILE A 123 12.42 18.68 -24.77
C ILE A 123 13.09 17.88 -23.65
N SER A 124 12.33 17.50 -22.63
CA SER A 124 12.87 16.78 -21.46
C SER A 124 13.46 15.41 -21.80
N VAL A 125 13.03 14.77 -22.90
CA VAL A 125 13.65 13.52 -23.41
C VAL A 125 15.14 13.70 -23.66
N LEU A 126 15.57 14.87 -24.14
CA LEU A 126 16.97 15.18 -24.41
C LEU A 126 17.75 15.62 -23.16
N MET A 127 17.04 16.05 -22.12
CA MET A 127 17.64 16.50 -20.84
C MET A 127 17.80 15.35 -19.84
N ALA A 128 17.07 14.26 -20.02
CA ALA A 128 17.05 13.13 -19.12
C ALA A 128 18.42 12.43 -19.03
N GLN A 129 18.79 12.04 -17.82
CA GLN A 129 19.93 11.16 -17.56
C GLN A 129 19.41 9.75 -17.34
N PHE A 130 20.00 8.77 -18.02
CA PHE A 130 19.53 7.39 -18.01
C PHE A 130 20.52 6.47 -17.30
N PRO A 131 20.04 5.48 -16.54
CA PRO A 131 20.89 4.58 -15.76
C PRO A 131 21.65 3.55 -16.62
N SER A 132 21.20 3.30 -17.86
CA SER A 132 21.86 2.41 -18.80
C SER A 132 21.91 2.99 -20.21
N LYS A 133 22.85 2.48 -21.01
CA LYS A 133 23.02 2.88 -22.42
C LYS A 133 21.81 2.46 -23.26
N GLU A 134 21.28 1.28 -22.99
CA GLU A 134 20.14 0.68 -23.69
C GLU A 134 18.91 1.56 -23.49
N ILE A 135 18.64 1.97 -22.25
CA ILE A 135 17.53 2.87 -21.92
C ILE A 135 17.71 4.23 -22.58
N ALA A 136 18.92 4.79 -22.54
CA ALA A 136 19.20 6.07 -23.20
C ALA A 136 18.92 6.01 -24.72
N GLN A 137 19.42 4.97 -25.38
CA GLN A 137 19.29 4.81 -26.83
C GLN A 137 17.83 4.60 -27.23
N ARG A 138 17.12 3.64 -26.61
CA ARG A 138 15.73 3.38 -27.00
C ARG A 138 14.80 4.55 -26.64
N SER A 139 15.02 5.22 -25.52
CA SER A 139 14.24 6.41 -25.17
C SER A 139 14.45 7.54 -26.18
N TYR A 140 15.66 7.70 -26.72
CA TYR A 140 15.93 8.62 -27.82
C TYR A 140 15.28 8.18 -29.15
N ASP A 141 15.31 6.88 -29.46
CA ASP A 141 14.83 6.33 -30.73
C ASP A 141 13.30 6.39 -30.88
N PHE A 142 12.56 6.30 -29.77
CA PHE A 142 11.10 6.25 -29.76
C PHE A 142 10.44 7.48 -29.12
N ARG A 143 11.16 8.22 -28.28
CA ARG A 143 10.76 9.52 -27.73
C ARG A 143 9.38 9.46 -27.04
N THR A 144 9.16 8.43 -26.23
CA THR A 144 7.85 8.23 -25.59
C THR A 144 7.59 9.24 -24.49
N LEU A 145 6.40 9.83 -24.50
CA LEU A 145 5.92 10.74 -23.47
C LEU A 145 4.77 10.08 -22.70
N GLY A 146 4.41 10.68 -21.57
CA GLY A 146 3.23 10.33 -20.79
C GLY A 146 2.58 11.56 -20.19
N LEU A 147 1.90 12.34 -21.02
CA LEU A 147 1.01 13.39 -20.56
C LEU A 147 -0.32 12.79 -20.08
N GLY A 148 -0.69 13.12 -18.85
CA GLY A 148 -1.96 12.74 -18.24
C GLY A 148 -2.66 13.92 -17.59
N TYR A 149 -3.65 13.59 -16.76
CA TYR A 149 -4.36 14.56 -15.94
C TYR A 149 -4.63 14.00 -14.55
N ALA A 150 -4.99 14.90 -13.64
CA ALA A 150 -5.50 14.61 -12.32
C ALA A 150 -6.86 15.29 -12.12
N ASN A 151 -7.53 14.91 -11.04
CA ASN A 151 -8.67 15.62 -10.50
C ASN A 151 -9.98 15.54 -11.32
N ILE A 152 -10.18 14.48 -12.11
CA ILE A 152 -11.44 14.32 -12.86
C ILE A 152 -12.65 14.14 -11.93
N GLY A 153 -12.52 13.37 -10.83
CA GLY A 153 -13.61 13.18 -9.89
C GLY A 153 -14.04 14.49 -9.22
N GLY A 154 -13.06 15.31 -8.85
CA GLY A 154 -13.29 16.66 -8.33
C GLY A 154 -13.95 17.58 -9.37
N LEU A 155 -13.48 17.56 -10.62
CA LEU A 155 -14.11 18.32 -11.72
C LEU A 155 -15.58 17.92 -11.90
N LEU A 156 -15.87 16.63 -12.00
CA LEU A 156 -17.23 16.12 -12.18
C LEU A 156 -18.14 16.55 -11.04
N MET A 157 -17.67 16.42 -9.79
CA MET A 157 -18.39 16.85 -8.60
C MET A 157 -18.72 18.35 -8.66
N ASN A 158 -17.72 19.21 -8.94
CA ASN A 158 -17.94 20.67 -9.09
C ASN A 158 -18.95 21.02 -10.19
N MET A 159 -18.98 20.22 -11.26
CA MET A 159 -19.92 20.42 -12.37
C MET A 159 -21.31 19.86 -12.07
N GLY A 160 -21.50 19.17 -10.94
CA GLY A 160 -22.77 18.56 -10.53
C GLY A 160 -23.06 17.22 -11.19
N PHE A 161 -22.04 16.51 -11.68
CA PHE A 161 -22.18 15.19 -12.30
C PHE A 161 -21.64 14.08 -11.40
N SER A 162 -22.38 12.98 -11.31
CA SER A 162 -21.89 11.77 -10.64
C SER A 162 -20.77 11.13 -11.46
N TYR A 163 -19.77 10.59 -10.77
CA TYR A 163 -18.71 9.80 -11.39
C TYR A 163 -19.27 8.57 -12.13
N ASP A 164 -20.40 8.02 -11.71
CA ASP A 164 -21.06 6.87 -12.37
C ASP A 164 -22.10 7.26 -13.44
N SER A 165 -22.24 8.55 -13.76
CA SER A 165 -23.23 9.00 -14.76
C SER A 165 -22.72 8.84 -16.19
N GLU A 166 -23.64 8.75 -17.16
CA GLU A 166 -23.29 8.73 -18.59
C GLU A 166 -22.61 10.05 -18.99
N GLU A 167 -23.09 11.18 -18.46
CA GLU A 167 -22.51 12.51 -18.67
C GLU A 167 -21.09 12.61 -18.11
N GLY A 168 -20.84 12.08 -16.91
CA GLY A 168 -19.51 12.09 -16.29
C GLY A 168 -18.50 11.27 -17.07
N ARG A 169 -18.89 10.08 -17.53
CA ARG A 169 -18.07 9.23 -18.40
C ARG A 169 -17.82 9.87 -19.76
N ALA A 170 -18.85 10.45 -20.38
CA ALA A 170 -18.74 11.12 -21.66
C ALA A 170 -17.80 12.33 -21.59
N LEU A 171 -17.88 13.13 -20.53
CA LEU A 171 -16.98 14.25 -20.29
C LEU A 171 -15.54 13.77 -20.10
N CYS A 172 -15.31 12.74 -19.28
CA CYS A 172 -13.98 12.13 -19.11
C CYS A 172 -13.41 11.66 -20.46
N GLY A 173 -14.20 10.96 -21.27
CA GLY A 173 -13.81 10.54 -22.61
C GLY A 173 -13.44 11.72 -23.51
N ALA A 174 -14.23 12.80 -23.51
CA ALA A 174 -13.96 13.99 -24.33
C ALA A 174 -12.67 14.70 -23.92
N LEU A 175 -12.45 14.91 -22.62
CA LEU A 175 -11.22 15.55 -22.11
C LEU A 175 -9.98 14.70 -22.40
N THR A 176 -10.10 13.38 -22.31
CA THR A 176 -9.02 12.45 -22.66
C THR A 176 -8.72 12.47 -24.16
N ALA A 177 -9.77 12.48 -25.00
CA ALA A 177 -9.67 12.56 -26.45
C ALA A 177 -9.00 13.85 -26.91
N ILE A 178 -9.37 15.00 -26.33
CA ILE A 178 -8.75 16.30 -26.61
C ILE A 178 -7.27 16.28 -26.24
N MET A 179 -6.92 15.82 -25.03
CA MET A 179 -5.53 15.79 -24.56
C MET A 179 -4.64 14.97 -25.49
N THR A 180 -5.01 13.71 -25.77
CA THR A 180 -4.16 12.85 -26.60
C THR A 180 -4.16 13.29 -28.06
N GLY A 181 -5.31 13.65 -28.62
CA GLY A 181 -5.40 14.13 -30.01
C GLY A 181 -4.57 15.39 -30.23
N ALA A 182 -4.67 16.38 -29.33
CA ALA A 182 -3.87 17.60 -29.40
C ALA A 182 -2.37 17.31 -29.19
N SER A 183 -2.02 16.34 -28.35
CA SER A 183 -0.62 15.92 -28.15
C SER A 183 -0.04 15.29 -29.42
N TYR A 184 -0.78 14.40 -30.09
CA TYR A 184 -0.32 13.82 -31.36
C TYR A 184 -0.29 14.82 -32.51
N ALA A 185 -1.25 15.74 -32.60
CA ALA A 185 -1.21 16.85 -33.54
C ALA A 185 0.06 17.70 -33.33
N THR A 186 0.35 18.06 -32.08
CA THR A 186 1.58 18.78 -31.70
C THR A 186 2.83 17.98 -32.06
N SER A 187 2.83 16.67 -31.79
CA SER A 187 3.94 15.78 -32.16
C SER A 187 4.20 15.76 -33.66
N ALA A 188 3.15 15.80 -34.49
CA ALA A 188 3.28 15.89 -35.94
C ALA A 188 3.76 17.28 -36.41
N GLU A 189 3.35 18.36 -35.74
CA GLU A 189 3.90 19.70 -35.99
C GLU A 189 5.38 19.79 -35.64
N ILE A 190 5.82 19.19 -34.53
CA ILE A 190 7.23 19.11 -34.18
C ILE A 190 7.99 18.32 -35.25
N ALA A 191 7.41 17.21 -35.73
CA ALA A 191 8.00 16.41 -36.80
C ALA A 191 8.16 17.19 -38.13
N SER A 192 7.30 18.18 -38.42
CA SER A 192 7.48 19.00 -39.63
C SER A 192 8.73 19.88 -39.59
N GLU A 193 9.23 20.21 -38.39
CA GLU A 193 10.42 21.06 -38.21
C GLU A 193 11.70 20.23 -38.00
N VAL A 194 11.64 19.16 -37.21
CA VAL A 194 12.84 18.38 -36.80
C VAL A 194 12.81 16.91 -37.21
N GLY A 195 11.83 16.51 -38.00
CA GLY A 195 11.61 15.13 -38.45
C GLY A 195 10.94 14.24 -37.39
N PRO A 196 10.35 13.10 -37.81
CA PRO A 196 9.72 12.15 -36.90
C PRO A 196 10.74 11.46 -35.98
N PHE A 197 10.28 10.65 -35.01
CA PHE A 197 11.20 9.85 -34.20
C PHE A 197 12.00 8.86 -35.09
N PRO A 198 13.26 8.52 -34.73
CA PRO A 198 14.10 7.63 -35.52
C PRO A 198 13.44 6.31 -35.92
N GLY A 199 12.62 5.74 -35.02
CA GLY A 199 11.89 4.50 -35.27
C GLY A 199 10.65 4.60 -36.18
N TYR A 200 10.30 5.79 -36.70
CA TYR A 200 9.00 6.01 -37.34
C TYR A 200 8.87 5.33 -38.70
N GLU A 201 9.87 5.42 -39.59
CA GLU A 201 9.73 4.98 -40.99
C GLU A 201 9.34 3.49 -41.10
N LYS A 202 10.00 2.64 -40.33
CA LYS A 202 9.66 1.20 -40.23
C LYS A 202 8.26 0.95 -39.66
N ASN A 203 7.78 1.79 -38.75
CA ASN A 203 6.52 1.62 -38.03
C ASN A 203 5.37 2.47 -38.58
N ALA A 204 5.59 3.24 -39.65
CA ALA A 204 4.65 4.27 -40.10
C ALA A 204 3.25 3.69 -40.36
N LYS A 205 3.15 2.50 -40.97
CA LYS A 205 1.86 1.85 -41.22
C LYS A 205 1.10 1.52 -39.92
N HIS A 206 1.79 1.01 -38.91
CA HIS A 206 1.21 0.64 -37.60
C HIS A 206 0.81 1.88 -36.81
N MET A 207 1.69 2.88 -36.74
CA MET A 207 1.38 4.17 -36.13
C MET A 207 0.11 4.79 -36.75
N GLN A 208 0.03 4.83 -38.07
CA GLN A 208 -1.13 5.40 -38.77
C GLN A 208 -2.41 4.59 -38.54
N ARG A 209 -2.33 3.26 -38.44
CA ARG A 209 -3.46 2.40 -38.04
C ARG A 209 -3.98 2.78 -36.66
N VAL A 210 -3.09 2.89 -35.67
CA VAL A 210 -3.45 3.25 -34.30
C VAL A 210 -4.11 4.64 -34.24
N ILE A 211 -3.56 5.62 -34.97
CA ILE A 211 -4.16 6.97 -35.06
C ILE A 211 -5.56 6.94 -35.69
N ARG A 212 -5.77 6.13 -36.75
CA ARG A 212 -7.11 5.95 -37.34
C ARG A 212 -8.09 5.30 -36.36
N ASN A 213 -7.66 4.29 -35.59
CA ASN A 213 -8.51 3.67 -34.57
C ASN A 213 -8.95 4.67 -33.48
N HIS A 214 -8.03 5.50 -32.98
CA HIS A 214 -8.38 6.56 -32.03
C HIS A 214 -9.33 7.60 -32.65
N GLN A 215 -9.11 7.98 -33.92
CA GLN A 215 -10.01 8.87 -34.64
C GLN A 215 -11.42 8.27 -34.77
N VAL A 216 -11.54 6.99 -35.14
CA VAL A 216 -12.83 6.29 -35.23
C VAL A 216 -13.57 6.33 -33.89
N ALA A 217 -12.86 6.10 -32.78
CA ALA A 217 -13.42 6.24 -31.43
C ALA A 217 -13.87 7.67 -31.11
N ALA A 218 -13.08 8.69 -31.50
CA ALA A 218 -13.41 10.10 -31.26
C ALA A 218 -14.63 10.56 -32.06
N HIS A 219 -14.84 9.98 -33.24
CA HIS A 219 -16.05 10.15 -34.07
C HIS A 219 -17.27 9.38 -33.54
N GLY A 220 -17.17 8.70 -32.39
CA GLY A 220 -18.30 8.03 -31.76
C GLY A 220 -18.74 6.73 -32.44
N LYS A 221 -17.87 6.12 -33.26
CA LYS A 221 -18.23 4.92 -34.05
C LYS A 221 -17.96 3.63 -33.29
N THR A 222 -18.89 2.67 -33.40
CA THR A 222 -18.79 1.33 -32.80
C THR A 222 -18.15 0.30 -33.76
N ASP A 223 -17.92 0.66 -35.01
CA ASP A 223 -17.30 -0.16 -36.05
C ASP A 223 -16.29 0.65 -36.88
N GLY A 224 -15.59 -0.03 -37.80
CA GLY A 224 -14.56 0.57 -38.63
C GLY A 224 -13.16 0.61 -38.01
N TYR A 225 -12.94 -0.06 -36.87
CA TYR A 225 -11.63 -0.28 -36.29
C TYR A 225 -10.80 -1.29 -37.10
N GLU A 226 -9.51 -1.03 -37.22
CA GLU A 226 -8.54 -1.86 -37.93
C GLU A 226 -7.76 -2.74 -36.92
N ASP A 227 -7.71 -4.05 -37.17
CA ASP A 227 -6.95 -5.05 -36.39
C ASP A 227 -7.21 -5.07 -34.88
N LEU A 228 -8.43 -4.75 -34.44
CA LEU A 228 -8.84 -4.85 -33.03
C LEU A 228 -9.76 -6.06 -32.83
N ALA A 229 -9.32 -7.03 -32.03
CA ALA A 229 -10.15 -8.16 -31.62
C ALA A 229 -11.24 -7.75 -30.64
N VAL A 230 -10.87 -6.94 -29.64
CA VAL A 230 -11.80 -6.32 -28.69
C VAL A 230 -12.06 -4.88 -29.13
N LYS A 231 -13.34 -4.55 -29.32
CA LYS A 231 -13.74 -3.19 -29.72
C LYS A 231 -13.67 -2.26 -28.50
N PRO A 232 -13.07 -1.06 -28.64
CA PRO A 232 -12.99 -0.09 -27.56
C PRO A 232 -14.35 0.60 -27.34
N VAL A 233 -14.50 1.29 -26.20
CA VAL A 233 -15.67 2.15 -25.95
C VAL A 233 -15.51 3.47 -26.71
N PRO A 234 -16.40 3.81 -27.67
CA PRO A 234 -16.28 5.06 -28.41
C PRO A 234 -16.71 6.26 -27.57
N LEU A 235 -16.40 7.48 -28.06
CA LEU A 235 -16.84 8.70 -27.40
C LEU A 235 -18.37 8.81 -27.45
N ASP A 236 -19.01 8.93 -26.28
CA ASP A 236 -20.44 9.17 -26.20
C ASP A 236 -20.77 10.64 -26.48
N HIS A 237 -21.11 10.93 -27.75
CA HIS A 237 -21.48 12.27 -28.18
C HIS A 237 -22.82 12.73 -27.61
N LYS A 238 -23.74 11.80 -27.33
CA LYS A 238 -25.11 12.10 -26.95
C LYS A 238 -25.20 12.52 -25.50
N SER A 239 -24.46 11.84 -24.63
CA SER A 239 -24.50 12.08 -23.18
C SER A 239 -23.48 13.14 -22.73
N CYS A 240 -22.53 13.53 -23.59
CA CYS A 240 -21.58 14.59 -23.25
C CYS A 240 -22.31 15.93 -23.01
N PRO A 241 -22.21 16.52 -21.81
CA PRO A 241 -22.98 17.72 -21.46
C PRO A 241 -22.49 18.98 -22.20
N ASP A 242 -21.26 18.94 -22.73
CA ASP A 242 -20.66 20.01 -23.52
C ASP A 242 -20.40 19.52 -24.95
N GLY A 243 -21.26 19.94 -25.88
CA GLY A 243 -21.13 19.61 -27.30
C GLY A 243 -19.94 20.26 -28.00
N ASP A 244 -19.36 21.33 -27.44
CA ASP A 244 -18.16 21.95 -28.01
C ASP A 244 -16.91 21.13 -27.71
N LEU A 245 -16.86 20.46 -26.54
CA LEU A 245 -15.81 19.47 -26.23
C LEU A 245 -15.85 18.28 -27.20
N VAL A 246 -17.04 17.82 -27.60
CA VAL A 246 -17.17 16.74 -28.60
C VAL A 246 -16.60 17.18 -29.95
N LYS A 247 -17.00 18.36 -30.45
CA LYS A 247 -16.47 18.92 -31.71
C LYS A 247 -14.96 19.10 -31.65
N LEU A 248 -14.44 19.56 -30.52
CA LEU A 248 -13.01 19.76 -30.31
C LEU A 248 -12.25 18.44 -30.27
N SER A 249 -12.82 17.41 -29.63
CA SER A 249 -12.26 16.05 -29.62
C SER A 249 -12.09 15.51 -31.03
N ILE A 250 -13.13 15.61 -31.86
CA ILE A 250 -13.12 15.21 -33.27
C ILE A 250 -12.04 15.99 -34.02
N LYS A 251 -12.03 17.32 -33.88
CA LYS A 251 -11.06 18.19 -34.55
C LYS A 251 -9.62 17.84 -34.19
N CYS A 252 -9.31 17.60 -32.92
CA CYS A 252 -7.95 17.26 -32.47
C CYS A 252 -7.44 15.97 -33.12
N TRP A 253 -8.29 14.94 -33.24
CA TRP A 253 -7.92 13.69 -33.88
C TRP A 253 -7.86 13.78 -35.41
N ASP A 254 -8.75 14.57 -36.03
CA ASP A 254 -8.70 14.86 -37.46
C ASP A 254 -7.39 15.60 -37.83
N ASP A 255 -7.00 16.58 -37.01
CA ASP A 255 -5.74 17.30 -37.17
C ASP A 255 -4.54 16.38 -36.93
N ALA A 256 -4.56 15.56 -35.88
CA ALA A 256 -3.49 14.59 -35.60
C ALA A 256 -3.27 13.63 -36.76
N ARG A 257 -4.35 13.08 -37.34
CA ARG A 257 -4.27 12.22 -38.52
C ARG A 257 -3.74 12.99 -39.73
N LYS A 258 -4.33 14.14 -40.06
CA LYS A 258 -3.96 14.92 -41.24
C LYS A 258 -2.50 15.36 -41.22
N LEU A 259 -2.03 15.85 -40.07
CA LEU A 259 -0.65 16.27 -39.89
C LEU A 259 0.30 15.07 -39.84
N GLY A 260 -0.09 14.01 -39.15
CA GLY A 260 0.68 12.77 -39.06
C GLY A 260 0.88 12.09 -40.41
N GLU A 261 -0.15 12.03 -41.26
CA GLU A 261 -0.03 11.50 -42.63
C GLU A 261 0.94 12.32 -43.48
N LYS A 262 1.04 13.63 -43.23
CA LYS A 262 1.88 14.55 -44.00
C LYS A 262 3.34 14.58 -43.52
N PHE A 263 3.57 14.56 -42.21
CA PHE A 263 4.88 14.83 -41.60
C PHE A 263 5.44 13.68 -40.76
N GLY A 264 4.61 12.67 -40.46
CA GLY A 264 4.91 11.70 -39.43
C GLY A 264 4.71 12.24 -38.02
N PHE A 265 5.21 11.50 -37.02
CA PHE A 265 5.09 11.87 -35.62
C PHE A 265 6.46 11.93 -34.96
N ARG A 266 6.65 12.90 -34.06
CA ARG A 266 7.88 13.03 -33.29
C ARG A 266 7.95 12.04 -32.12
N ASN A 267 6.82 11.50 -31.67
CA ASN A 267 6.71 10.69 -30.46
C ASN A 267 5.91 9.43 -30.75
N ALA A 268 6.43 8.25 -30.36
CA ALA A 268 5.73 6.97 -30.56
C ALA A 268 4.54 6.79 -29.61
N GLN A 269 4.61 7.36 -28.41
CA GLN A 269 3.55 7.42 -27.39
C GLN A 269 3.54 8.83 -26.80
N VAL A 270 2.35 9.38 -26.50
CA VAL A 270 2.23 10.76 -25.99
C VAL A 270 1.51 10.89 -24.65
N SER A 271 0.69 9.92 -24.28
CA SER A 271 -0.25 10.04 -23.17
C SER A 271 -0.37 8.77 -22.33
N VAL A 272 -0.50 8.97 -21.02
CA VAL A 272 -0.80 7.93 -20.01
C VAL A 272 -1.62 8.58 -18.90
N ILE A 273 -2.37 7.80 -18.11
CA ILE A 273 -2.91 8.31 -16.84
C ILE A 273 -2.14 7.66 -15.70
N ALA A 274 -1.14 8.39 -15.19
CA ALA A 274 -0.25 7.95 -14.12
C ALA A 274 -0.86 8.19 -12.73
N PRO A 275 -0.39 7.49 -11.68
CA PRO A 275 -0.81 7.78 -10.33
C PRO A 275 -0.27 9.15 -9.89
N THR A 276 -1.15 10.02 -9.39
CA THR A 276 -0.78 11.37 -8.98
C THR A 276 -0.80 11.56 -7.47
N GLY A 277 -0.43 10.54 -6.69
CA GLY A 277 -0.55 10.57 -5.22
C GLY A 277 0.17 11.77 -4.58
N THR A 278 1.49 11.89 -4.78
CA THR A 278 2.26 13.00 -4.21
C THR A 278 1.98 14.33 -4.90
N ILE A 279 2.02 14.36 -6.24
CA ILE A 279 1.86 15.62 -6.99
C ILE A 279 0.42 16.17 -6.93
N GLY A 280 -0.58 15.31 -6.79
CA GLY A 280 -1.97 15.72 -6.64
C GLY A 280 -2.19 16.52 -5.37
N LEU A 281 -1.55 16.11 -4.26
CA LEU A 281 -1.54 16.89 -3.02
C LEU A 281 -0.82 18.24 -3.19
N VAL A 282 0.26 18.30 -3.97
CA VAL A 282 1.00 19.54 -4.26
C VAL A 282 0.19 20.48 -5.15
N MET A 283 -0.63 19.95 -6.05
CA MET A 283 -1.51 20.71 -6.95
C MET A 283 -2.90 21.00 -6.35
N ASP A 284 -3.10 20.75 -5.05
CA ASP A 284 -4.38 20.89 -4.34
C ASP A 284 -5.54 20.15 -5.05
N CYS A 285 -5.28 18.96 -5.59
CA CYS A 285 -6.30 18.11 -6.19
C CYS A 285 -7.13 17.43 -5.10
N ASP A 286 -8.46 17.46 -5.24
CA ASP A 286 -9.37 16.70 -4.38
C ASP A 286 -9.27 15.20 -4.68
N THR A 287 -9.09 14.86 -5.97
CA THR A 287 -9.02 13.49 -6.48
C THR A 287 -7.73 13.24 -7.28
N THR A 288 -7.19 12.02 -7.22
CA THR A 288 -5.90 11.68 -7.87
C THR A 288 -6.10 11.04 -9.23
N GLY A 289 -5.37 11.48 -10.25
CA GLY A 289 -5.44 10.89 -11.59
C GLY A 289 -6.87 10.86 -12.14
N ILE A 290 -7.30 9.65 -12.51
CA ILE A 290 -8.68 9.35 -12.92
C ILE A 290 -9.57 8.88 -11.75
N GLU A 291 -9.03 8.72 -10.53
CA GLU A 291 -9.79 8.17 -9.39
C GLU A 291 -11.00 9.06 -9.02
N PRO A 292 -12.10 8.47 -8.53
CA PRO A 292 -13.09 9.22 -7.78
C PRO A 292 -12.49 9.66 -6.45
N ASP A 293 -13.25 10.43 -5.68
CA ASP A 293 -12.81 10.71 -4.32
C ASP A 293 -12.80 9.44 -3.46
N PHE A 294 -11.81 9.30 -2.58
CA PHE A 294 -11.69 8.16 -1.69
C PHE A 294 -12.70 8.23 -0.54
N ALA A 295 -12.85 9.43 0.04
CA ALA A 295 -13.80 9.78 1.07
C ALA A 295 -13.93 11.31 1.14
N LEU A 296 -15.12 11.84 1.45
CA LEU A 296 -15.38 13.29 1.50
C LEU A 296 -14.55 14.01 2.57
N VAL A 297 -14.24 13.30 3.65
CA VAL A 297 -13.42 13.78 4.76
C VAL A 297 -12.33 12.75 5.03
N LYS A 298 -11.07 13.20 4.99
CA LYS A 298 -9.89 12.33 5.09
C LYS A 298 -9.01 12.75 6.26
N PHE A 299 -8.28 11.79 6.82
CA PHE A 299 -7.33 12.04 7.90
C PHE A 299 -5.92 11.69 7.47
N LYS A 300 -4.99 12.62 7.62
CA LYS A 300 -3.57 12.40 7.39
C LYS A 300 -2.83 12.32 8.71
N LYS A 301 -2.20 11.18 8.99
CA LYS A 301 -1.31 11.03 10.15
C LYS A 301 -0.04 11.87 9.94
N LEU A 302 0.30 12.70 10.91
CA LEU A 302 1.52 13.52 10.86
C LEU A 302 2.71 12.73 11.42
N ALA A 303 3.91 12.99 10.88
CA ALA A 303 5.14 12.31 11.29
C ALA A 303 5.54 12.56 12.77
N GLY A 304 4.94 13.57 13.41
CA GLY A 304 5.12 13.88 14.84
C GLY A 304 3.99 13.38 15.75
N GLY A 305 3.08 12.54 15.24
CA GLY A 305 1.84 12.19 15.94
C GLY A 305 0.71 13.18 15.66
N GLY A 306 -0.54 12.75 15.88
CA GLY A 306 -1.74 13.52 15.53
C GLY A 306 -2.20 13.34 14.08
N TYR A 307 -3.38 13.86 13.78
CA TYR A 307 -4.04 13.76 12.47
C TYR A 307 -4.42 15.15 11.96
N PHE A 308 -4.31 15.35 10.65
CA PHE A 308 -4.80 16.53 9.95
C PHE A 308 -6.04 16.16 9.13
N LYS A 309 -7.14 16.88 9.35
CA LYS A 309 -8.40 16.68 8.63
C LYS A 309 -8.34 17.41 7.29
N ILE A 310 -8.54 16.67 6.20
CA ILE A 310 -8.62 17.20 4.84
C ILE A 310 -10.08 17.08 4.41
N ILE A 311 -10.66 18.21 4.02
CA ILE A 311 -12.05 18.31 3.58
C ILE A 311 -12.04 18.44 2.06
N ASN A 312 -12.88 17.67 1.39
CA ASN A 312 -13.11 17.82 -0.04
C ASN A 312 -13.65 19.22 -0.36
N ARG A 313 -12.91 19.99 -1.18
CA ARG A 313 -13.24 21.37 -1.54
C ARG A 313 -14.24 21.48 -2.68
N SER A 314 -14.52 20.38 -3.36
CA SER A 314 -15.51 20.25 -4.43
C SER A 314 -16.94 20.20 -3.89
N VAL A 315 -17.18 19.73 -2.66
CA VAL A 315 -18.54 19.63 -2.08
C VAL A 315 -19.27 20.98 -2.04
N PRO A 316 -18.70 22.07 -1.48
CA PRO A 316 -19.38 23.37 -1.45
C PRO A 316 -19.76 23.88 -2.85
N ALA A 317 -18.81 23.85 -3.78
CA ALA A 317 -19.03 24.32 -5.16
C ALA A 317 -20.08 23.48 -5.90
N ALA A 318 -20.11 22.16 -5.68
CA ALA A 318 -21.14 21.28 -6.21
C ALA A 318 -22.54 21.66 -5.68
N LEU A 319 -22.67 21.92 -4.37
CA LEU A 319 -23.95 22.31 -3.78
C LEU A 319 -24.42 23.69 -4.31
N GLU A 320 -23.51 24.66 -4.44
CA GLU A 320 -23.84 25.95 -5.08
C GLU A 320 -24.30 25.75 -6.53
N LYS A 321 -23.63 24.88 -7.29
CA LYS A 321 -24.02 24.55 -8.67
C LYS A 321 -25.40 23.90 -8.76
N LEU A 322 -25.77 23.09 -7.78
CA LEU A 322 -27.08 22.44 -7.67
C LEU A 322 -28.19 23.40 -7.19
N GLY A 323 -27.84 24.65 -6.85
CA GLY A 323 -28.79 25.70 -6.49
C GLY A 323 -29.14 25.77 -5.00
N TYR A 324 -28.34 25.18 -4.12
CA TYR A 324 -28.49 25.34 -2.67
C TYR A 324 -28.09 26.76 -2.23
N SER A 325 -28.81 27.32 -1.26
CA SER A 325 -28.46 28.63 -0.70
C SER A 325 -27.22 28.52 0.20
N SER A 326 -26.48 29.62 0.39
CA SER A 326 -25.27 29.61 1.23
C SER A 326 -25.52 29.08 2.65
N ALA A 327 -26.70 29.34 3.23
CA ALA A 327 -27.09 28.80 4.53
C ALA A 327 -27.29 27.27 4.49
N GLN A 328 -27.96 26.75 3.45
CA GLN A 328 -28.11 25.30 3.27
C GLN A 328 -26.76 24.61 3.06
N VAL A 329 -25.88 25.24 2.27
CA VAL A 329 -24.52 24.74 2.00
C VAL A 329 -23.74 24.64 3.31
N GLU A 330 -23.74 25.68 4.14
CA GLU A 330 -23.05 25.70 5.42
C GLU A 330 -23.57 24.62 6.38
N GLU A 331 -24.89 24.43 6.47
CA GLU A 331 -25.49 23.36 7.29
C GLU A 331 -25.12 21.96 6.78
N ILE A 332 -25.14 21.74 5.47
CA ILE A 332 -24.77 20.46 4.85
C ILE A 332 -23.29 20.15 5.11
N ILE A 333 -22.40 21.13 4.93
CA ILE A 333 -20.96 20.97 5.20
C ILE A 333 -20.73 20.71 6.68
N SER A 334 -21.39 21.46 7.57
CA SER A 334 -21.24 21.30 9.02
C SER A 334 -21.77 19.95 9.51
N TYR A 335 -22.75 19.35 8.84
CA TYR A 335 -23.19 17.99 9.12
C TYR A 335 -22.11 16.93 8.81
N ALA A 336 -21.36 17.09 7.71
CA ALA A 336 -20.30 16.16 7.33
C ALA A 336 -18.99 16.42 8.10
N VAL A 337 -18.58 17.68 8.22
CA VAL A 337 -17.30 18.11 8.80
C VAL A 337 -17.41 18.31 10.32
N GLY A 338 -18.59 18.52 10.86
CA GLY A 338 -18.78 18.87 12.26
C GLY A 338 -18.62 20.37 12.51
N HIS A 339 -19.26 20.84 13.58
CA HIS A 339 -19.29 22.25 13.98
C HIS A 339 -18.05 22.67 14.76
N GLY A 340 -17.23 21.72 15.21
CA GLY A 340 -16.02 21.98 16.00
C GLY A 340 -16.30 22.54 17.41
N THR A 341 -17.55 22.57 17.85
CA THR A 341 -17.99 23.10 19.15
C THR A 341 -19.11 22.25 19.73
N ILE A 342 -19.17 22.13 21.06
CA ILE A 342 -20.28 21.46 21.77
C ILE A 342 -21.42 22.41 22.12
N GLY A 343 -21.29 23.71 21.81
CA GLY A 343 -22.24 24.74 22.26
C GLY A 343 -23.72 24.41 21.95
N ASN A 344 -23.99 23.95 20.72
CA ASN A 344 -25.33 23.55 20.27
C ASN A 344 -25.47 22.03 20.09
N ALA A 345 -24.56 21.24 20.65
CA ALA A 345 -24.62 19.80 20.54
C ALA A 345 -25.82 19.23 21.30
N PRO A 346 -26.43 18.14 20.79
CA PRO A 346 -27.54 17.48 21.44
C PRO A 346 -27.06 16.85 22.76
N VAL A 347 -27.83 17.07 23.84
CA VAL A 347 -27.60 16.54 25.20
C VAL A 347 -26.29 17.02 25.84
N ILE A 348 -25.12 16.71 25.28
CA ILE A 348 -23.80 17.10 25.78
C ILE A 348 -23.42 18.47 25.21
N ASN A 349 -23.81 19.52 25.90
CA ASN A 349 -23.48 20.92 25.60
C ASN A 349 -23.01 21.70 26.83
N HIS A 350 -22.66 22.97 26.64
CA HIS A 350 -22.18 23.86 27.72
C HIS A 350 -23.10 23.86 28.95
N THR A 351 -24.41 23.86 28.73
CA THR A 351 -25.40 23.89 29.83
C THR A 351 -25.37 22.58 30.62
N SER A 352 -25.38 21.45 29.93
CA SER A 352 -25.35 20.11 30.56
C SER A 352 -24.04 19.85 31.32
N LEU A 353 -22.90 20.27 30.77
CA LEU A 353 -21.58 20.09 31.39
C LEU A 353 -21.39 21.01 32.58
N ALA A 354 -21.90 22.25 32.52
CA ALA A 354 -21.93 23.12 33.68
C ALA A 354 -22.73 22.49 34.84
N GLY A 355 -23.80 21.75 34.52
CA GLY A 355 -24.55 20.94 35.49
C GLY A 355 -23.74 19.83 36.17
N HIS A 356 -22.64 19.38 35.56
CA HIS A 356 -21.70 18.38 36.08
C HIS A 356 -20.46 19.01 36.73
N GLY A 357 -20.45 20.34 36.94
CA GLY A 357 -19.36 21.04 37.63
C GLY A 357 -18.27 21.62 36.74
N PHE A 358 -18.43 21.60 35.41
CA PHE A 358 -17.50 22.27 34.50
C PHE A 358 -17.65 23.80 34.61
N SER A 359 -16.58 24.49 34.98
CA SER A 359 -16.57 25.95 34.96
C SER A 359 -16.25 26.46 33.55
N LYS A 360 -16.33 27.78 33.37
CA LYS A 360 -15.94 28.42 32.10
C LYS A 360 -14.51 28.06 31.70
N VAL A 361 -13.59 27.90 32.66
CA VAL A 361 -12.18 27.57 32.38
C VAL A 361 -12.05 26.18 31.75
N GLU A 362 -12.79 25.19 32.25
CA GLU A 362 -12.76 23.83 31.69
C GLU A 362 -13.49 23.77 30.35
N LEU A 363 -14.60 24.49 30.19
CA LEU A 363 -15.31 24.57 28.91
C LEU A 363 -14.43 25.20 27.83
N ASP A 364 -13.72 26.28 28.13
CA ASP A 364 -12.80 26.94 27.18
C ASP A 364 -11.65 25.99 26.77
N LYS A 365 -11.16 25.14 27.68
CA LYS A 365 -10.16 24.09 27.36
C LYS A 365 -10.72 23.01 26.44
N VAL A 366 -11.95 22.56 26.69
CA VAL A 366 -12.64 21.59 25.83
C VAL A 366 -12.82 22.18 24.44
N GLU A 367 -13.42 23.37 24.32
CA GLU A 367 -13.62 24.08 23.05
C GLU A 367 -12.31 24.27 22.27
N GLY A 368 -11.23 24.64 22.95
CA GLY A 368 -9.91 24.77 22.33
C GLY A 368 -9.34 23.48 21.75
N ALA A 369 -9.77 22.32 22.23
CA ALA A 369 -9.31 21.00 21.79
C ALA A 369 -10.24 20.36 20.73
N LEU A 370 -11.55 20.66 20.75
CA LEU A 370 -12.56 20.04 19.88
C LEU A 370 -12.30 20.25 18.38
N GLY A 371 -11.77 21.41 17.98
CA GLY A 371 -11.50 21.71 16.56
C GLY A 371 -10.50 20.77 15.89
N SER A 372 -9.70 20.04 16.67
CA SER A 372 -8.75 19.03 16.19
C SER A 372 -9.11 17.60 16.59
N ALA A 373 -10.20 17.44 17.34
CA ALA A 373 -10.65 16.14 17.84
C ALA A 373 -11.33 15.34 16.74
N PHE A 374 -10.97 14.07 16.64
CA PHE A 374 -11.64 13.11 15.76
C PHE A 374 -12.83 12.44 16.44
N ASP A 375 -12.76 12.33 17.76
CA ASP A 375 -13.85 11.88 18.60
C ASP A 375 -13.79 12.63 19.94
N ILE A 376 -14.95 13.09 20.40
CA ILE A 376 -15.08 13.92 21.60
C ILE A 376 -14.55 13.19 22.84
N ARG A 377 -14.61 11.85 22.90
CA ARG A 377 -14.10 11.05 24.02
C ARG A 377 -12.61 11.32 24.28
N PHE A 378 -11.83 11.59 23.24
CA PHE A 378 -10.41 11.94 23.39
C PHE A 378 -10.17 13.35 23.91
N VAL A 379 -11.18 14.22 23.90
CA VAL A 379 -11.06 15.55 24.51
C VAL A 379 -11.32 15.49 26.01
N PHE A 380 -12.26 14.66 26.44
CA PHE A 380 -12.66 14.48 27.83
C PHE A 380 -11.70 13.54 28.59
N ASN A 381 -10.47 14.02 28.83
CA ASN A 381 -9.45 13.29 29.56
C ASN A 381 -8.72 14.19 30.58
N GLN A 382 -7.91 13.57 31.45
CA GLN A 382 -7.16 14.29 32.50
C GLN A 382 -6.10 15.26 31.98
N TRP A 383 -5.58 15.08 30.76
CA TRP A 383 -4.57 15.94 30.15
C TRP A 383 -5.17 17.24 29.63
N THR A 384 -6.37 17.17 29.07
CA THR A 384 -7.12 18.35 28.62
C THR A 384 -7.71 19.11 29.80
N LEU A 385 -8.38 18.42 30.72
CA LEU A 385 -9.13 19.06 31.80
C LEU A 385 -8.26 19.40 33.02
N GLY A 386 -7.21 18.61 33.26
CA GLY A 386 -6.35 18.67 34.44
C GLY A 386 -6.72 17.60 35.46
N ALA A 387 -5.72 16.90 36.01
CA ALA A 387 -5.93 15.82 36.97
C ALA A 387 -6.68 16.27 38.23
N GLU A 388 -6.37 17.47 38.75
CA GLU A 388 -7.03 18.03 39.94
C GLU A 388 -8.54 18.24 39.71
N PHE A 389 -8.94 18.71 38.53
CA PHE A 389 -10.37 18.86 38.21
C PHE A 389 -11.07 17.49 38.14
N CYS A 390 -10.43 16.52 37.49
CA CYS A 390 -10.97 15.16 37.38
C CYS A 390 -11.08 14.46 38.75
N THR A 391 -10.13 14.64 39.67
CA THR A 391 -10.18 13.99 40.99
C THR A 391 -11.05 14.75 41.99
N ASP A 392 -10.89 16.07 42.07
CA ASP A 392 -11.42 16.85 43.20
C ASP A 392 -12.83 17.38 42.93
N VAL A 393 -13.17 17.64 41.66
CA VAL A 393 -14.50 18.14 41.26
C VAL A 393 -15.36 17.02 40.71
N LEU A 394 -14.83 16.24 39.76
CA LEU A 394 -15.58 15.13 39.15
C LEU A 394 -15.56 13.85 39.99
N GLY A 395 -14.74 13.79 41.05
CA GLY A 395 -14.70 12.64 41.97
C GLY A 395 -14.12 11.37 41.37
N ILE A 396 -13.36 11.45 40.28
CA ILE A 396 -12.85 10.28 39.56
C ILE A 396 -11.59 9.76 40.27
N PRO A 397 -11.55 8.49 40.72
CA PRO A 397 -10.36 7.92 41.34
C PRO A 397 -9.15 7.95 40.40
N GLY A 398 -7.98 8.35 40.91
CA GLY A 398 -6.75 8.43 40.11
C GLY A 398 -6.30 7.12 39.45
N THR A 399 -6.74 5.96 39.96
CA THR A 399 -6.52 4.66 39.32
C THR A 399 -7.31 4.49 38.02
N LYS A 400 -8.52 5.06 37.94
CA LYS A 400 -9.35 5.04 36.71
C LYS A 400 -8.87 6.03 35.67
N LEU A 401 -8.33 7.18 36.08
CA LEU A 401 -7.80 8.18 35.13
C LEU A 401 -6.59 7.67 34.33
N ASN A 402 -5.87 6.68 34.85
CA ASN A 402 -4.74 6.05 34.18
C ASN A 402 -5.12 4.79 33.38
N ASP A 403 -6.39 4.38 33.42
CA ASP A 403 -6.90 3.26 32.64
C ASP A 403 -7.18 3.74 31.21
N PRO A 404 -6.52 3.18 30.18
CA PRO A 404 -6.74 3.55 28.79
C PRO A 404 -8.17 3.29 28.29
N THR A 405 -8.93 2.42 28.94
CA THR A 405 -10.32 2.08 28.55
C THR A 405 -11.37 2.94 29.27
N PHE A 406 -10.95 3.88 30.12
CA PHE A 406 -11.89 4.69 30.90
C PHE A 406 -12.52 5.81 30.05
N ASP A 407 -13.85 5.72 29.88
CA ASP A 407 -14.67 6.76 29.25
C ASP A 407 -15.24 7.72 30.31
N LEU A 408 -14.74 8.97 30.32
CA LEU A 408 -15.16 10.00 31.24
C LEU A 408 -16.62 10.41 31.02
N LEU A 409 -17.08 10.52 29.77
CA LEU A 409 -18.45 10.94 29.46
C LEU A 409 -19.48 9.91 29.95
N ARG A 410 -19.18 8.62 29.77
CA ARG A 410 -20.00 7.54 30.36
C ARG A 410 -20.03 7.61 31.88
N HIS A 411 -18.89 7.93 32.52
CA HIS A 411 -18.83 8.08 33.97
C HIS A 411 -19.69 9.25 34.49
N LEU A 412 -19.82 10.33 33.71
CA LEU A 412 -20.72 11.44 34.03
C LEU A 412 -22.21 11.08 33.85
N GLY A 413 -22.53 9.89 33.35
CA GLY A 413 -23.90 9.41 33.20
C GLY A 413 -24.52 9.63 31.83
N PHE A 414 -23.74 10.09 30.84
CA PHE A 414 -24.19 10.16 29.45
C PHE A 414 -24.30 8.76 28.84
N SER A 415 -25.35 8.53 28.05
CA SER A 415 -25.52 7.27 27.32
C SER A 415 -24.62 7.23 26.07
N LYS A 416 -24.45 6.04 25.47
CA LYS A 416 -23.73 5.90 24.19
C LYS A 416 -24.31 6.82 23.12
N SER A 417 -25.63 6.79 22.99
CA SER A 417 -26.36 7.58 21.99
C SER A 417 -26.19 9.08 22.20
N ASP A 418 -26.06 9.55 23.44
CA ASP A 418 -25.81 10.98 23.72
C ASP A 418 -24.39 11.37 23.29
N ILE A 419 -23.41 10.52 23.57
CA ILE A 419 -22.01 10.71 23.17
C ILE A 419 -21.89 10.68 21.65
N ASP A 420 -22.48 9.70 20.99
CA ASP A 420 -22.45 9.57 19.53
C ASP A 420 -23.13 10.77 18.86
N ALA A 421 -24.30 11.20 19.35
CA ALA A 421 -25.00 12.35 18.80
C ALA A 421 -24.23 13.67 18.99
N ALA A 422 -23.58 13.85 20.14
CA ALA A 422 -22.69 14.99 20.36
C ALA A 422 -21.42 14.90 19.50
N ASN A 423 -20.88 13.70 19.32
CA ASN A 423 -19.72 13.45 18.48
C ASN A 423 -20.01 13.79 17.01
N ASP A 424 -21.15 13.34 16.49
CA ASP A 424 -21.61 13.66 15.13
C ASP A 424 -21.76 15.17 14.93
N HIS A 425 -22.26 15.90 15.94
CA HIS A 425 -22.37 17.35 15.87
C HIS A 425 -21.00 18.03 15.84
N VAL A 426 -20.08 17.62 16.70
CA VAL A 426 -18.78 18.29 16.88
C VAL A 426 -17.78 17.89 15.80
N CYS A 427 -17.57 16.58 15.63
CA CYS A 427 -16.56 15.99 14.76
C CYS A 427 -17.10 15.72 13.35
N GLY A 428 -18.43 15.70 13.17
CA GLY A 428 -19.09 15.48 11.89
C GLY A 428 -19.38 14.01 11.63
N THR A 429 -20.38 13.75 10.80
CA THR A 429 -20.75 12.38 10.39
C THR A 429 -19.82 11.80 9.31
N MET A 430 -18.97 12.64 8.71
CA MET A 430 -18.08 12.36 7.57
C MET A 430 -18.81 11.98 6.27
N THR A 431 -20.14 11.90 6.27
CA THR A 431 -20.98 11.63 5.10
C THR A 431 -21.98 12.76 4.89
N LEU A 432 -22.53 12.85 3.68
CA LEU A 432 -23.64 13.73 3.37
C LEU A 432 -25.00 12.99 3.43
N GLU A 433 -24.98 11.67 3.64
CA GLU A 433 -26.19 10.88 3.81
C GLU A 433 -26.95 11.28 5.08
N GLY A 434 -28.24 11.60 4.91
CA GLY A 434 -29.09 12.08 5.99
C GLY A 434 -28.83 13.54 6.40
N SER A 435 -27.97 14.26 5.66
CA SER A 435 -27.76 15.69 5.88
C SER A 435 -29.06 16.48 5.76
N PRO A 436 -29.31 17.47 6.64
CA PRO A 436 -30.39 18.43 6.45
C PRO A 436 -30.32 19.07 5.06
N HIS A 437 -31.47 19.39 4.46
CA HIS A 437 -31.64 20.06 3.16
C HIS A 437 -31.18 19.31 1.91
N LEU A 438 -30.20 18.43 2.00
CA LEU A 438 -29.70 17.69 0.83
C LEU A 438 -30.78 16.78 0.28
N LYS A 439 -31.00 16.84 -1.03
CA LYS A 439 -31.98 15.99 -1.70
C LYS A 439 -31.35 14.65 -2.01
N GLU A 440 -32.11 13.57 -1.83
CA GLU A 440 -31.61 12.22 -2.11
C GLU A 440 -31.14 12.04 -3.57
N GLU A 441 -31.81 12.71 -4.52
CA GLU A 441 -31.47 12.67 -5.94
C GLU A 441 -30.06 13.23 -6.26
N HIS A 442 -29.48 14.03 -5.37
CA HIS A 442 -28.15 14.61 -5.54
C HIS A 442 -27.04 13.81 -4.85
N LEU A 443 -27.38 12.81 -4.02
CA LEU A 443 -26.39 12.05 -3.24
C LEU A 443 -25.36 11.34 -4.14
N ASN A 444 -25.80 10.87 -5.31
CA ASN A 444 -24.93 10.16 -6.26
C ASN A 444 -23.75 10.99 -6.77
N ILE A 445 -23.81 12.33 -6.71
CA ILE A 445 -22.72 13.24 -7.08
C ILE A 445 -21.56 13.14 -6.08
N PHE A 446 -21.87 12.76 -4.83
CA PHE A 446 -20.91 12.70 -3.72
C PHE A 446 -20.48 11.27 -3.37
N ASP A 447 -20.92 10.27 -4.13
CA ASP A 447 -20.52 8.88 -3.93
C ASP A 447 -18.99 8.75 -4.12
N CYS A 448 -18.32 8.22 -3.11
CA CYS A 448 -16.87 8.01 -3.08
C CYS A 448 -16.52 6.56 -3.38
N ALA A 449 -15.22 6.24 -3.51
CA ALA A 449 -14.72 4.88 -3.71
C ALA A 449 -15.09 3.93 -2.55
N ASN A 450 -15.27 4.47 -1.34
CA ASN A 450 -15.65 3.73 -0.15
C ASN A 450 -16.78 4.45 0.61
N PRO A 451 -17.51 3.73 1.48
CA PRO A 451 -18.43 4.35 2.42
C PRO A 451 -17.73 5.43 3.26
N CYS A 452 -18.38 6.57 3.41
CA CYS A 452 -17.81 7.71 4.15
C CYS A 452 -18.27 7.69 5.61
N GLY A 453 -17.32 7.62 6.55
CA GLY A 453 -17.62 7.61 7.99
C GLY A 453 -18.36 6.37 8.47
N LYS A 454 -18.81 6.39 9.73
CA LYS A 454 -19.55 5.29 10.37
C LYS A 454 -20.99 5.15 9.85
N LYS A 455 -21.59 6.23 9.35
CA LYS A 455 -23.00 6.28 8.93
C LYS A 455 -23.22 6.14 7.43
N GLY A 456 -22.19 6.39 6.62
CA GLY A 456 -22.29 6.29 5.18
C GLY A 456 -22.52 4.84 4.74
N LYS A 457 -23.42 4.66 3.78
CA LYS A 457 -23.74 3.36 3.17
C LYS A 457 -23.49 3.38 1.67
N ARG A 458 -23.43 4.56 1.06
CA ARG A 458 -23.24 4.71 -0.38
C ARG A 458 -21.76 4.73 -0.75
N TYR A 459 -21.45 4.07 -1.85
CA TYR A 459 -20.15 4.08 -2.49
C TYR A 459 -20.30 3.70 -3.96
N LEU A 460 -19.29 4.03 -4.74
CA LEU A 460 -19.24 3.71 -6.16
C LEU A 460 -19.09 2.20 -6.38
N SER A 461 -19.90 1.66 -7.29
CA SER A 461 -19.81 0.24 -7.64
C SER A 461 -18.49 -0.10 -8.35
N VAL A 462 -18.03 -1.35 -8.25
CA VAL A 462 -16.84 -1.83 -9.01
C VAL A 462 -16.97 -1.52 -10.51
N ASN A 463 -18.16 -1.69 -11.07
CA ASN A 463 -18.43 -1.44 -12.49
C ASN A 463 -18.28 0.03 -12.87
N SER A 464 -18.64 0.98 -11.99
CA SER A 464 -18.50 2.41 -12.28
C SER A 464 -17.04 2.81 -12.48
N HIS A 465 -16.14 2.25 -11.68
CA HIS A 465 -14.69 2.41 -11.85
C HIS A 465 -14.23 1.91 -13.22
N ILE A 466 -14.68 0.71 -13.61
CA ILE A 466 -14.31 0.07 -14.88
C ILE A 466 -14.87 0.84 -16.08
N TYR A 467 -16.14 1.26 -16.02
CA TYR A 467 -16.75 2.04 -17.10
C TYR A 467 -16.08 3.41 -17.28
N MET A 468 -15.64 4.05 -16.19
CA MET A 468 -14.85 5.29 -16.29
C MET A 468 -13.49 5.04 -16.95
N MET A 469 -12.79 3.97 -16.55
CA MET A 469 -11.52 3.60 -17.20
C MET A 469 -11.72 3.31 -18.68
N ALA A 470 -12.76 2.57 -19.05
CA ALA A 470 -13.07 2.24 -20.43
C ALA A 470 -13.40 3.48 -21.28
N ALA A 471 -14.14 4.45 -20.72
CA ALA A 471 -14.45 5.72 -21.39
C ALA A 471 -13.20 6.54 -21.73
N ALA A 472 -12.14 6.46 -20.92
CA ALA A 472 -10.87 7.13 -21.17
C ALA A 472 -9.88 6.30 -22.03
N GLN A 473 -9.84 4.97 -21.84
CA GLN A 473 -8.78 4.11 -22.39
C GLN A 473 -8.67 4.19 -23.91
N SER A 474 -9.81 4.29 -24.60
CA SER A 474 -9.90 4.40 -26.07
C SER A 474 -9.14 5.59 -26.64
N PHE A 475 -8.76 6.56 -25.81
CA PHE A 475 -8.09 7.78 -26.21
C PHE A 475 -6.68 7.90 -25.61
N ILE A 476 -6.23 6.96 -24.80
CA ILE A 476 -4.88 6.97 -24.23
C ILE A 476 -3.95 6.08 -25.06
N SER A 477 -2.78 6.62 -25.41
CA SER A 477 -1.77 5.87 -26.18
C SER A 477 -1.08 4.78 -25.33
N GLY A 478 -0.73 5.08 -24.07
CA GLY A 478 -0.35 4.08 -23.07
C GLY A 478 -1.57 3.45 -22.37
N ALA A 479 -1.56 3.35 -21.05
CA ALA A 479 -2.62 2.79 -20.22
C ALA A 479 -2.98 3.70 -19.04
N ILE A 480 -3.80 3.19 -18.13
CA ILE A 480 -4.36 3.91 -16.98
C ILE A 480 -3.92 3.17 -15.71
N SER A 481 -3.20 3.86 -14.84
CA SER A 481 -2.93 3.42 -13.47
C SER A 481 -4.10 3.84 -12.58
N LYS A 482 -5.07 2.95 -12.43
CA LYS A 482 -6.21 3.13 -11.54
C LYS A 482 -6.49 1.86 -10.75
N THR A 483 -6.76 2.04 -9.47
CA THR A 483 -7.20 0.96 -8.59
C THR A 483 -8.73 0.90 -8.60
N ILE A 484 -9.28 -0.30 -8.68
CA ILE A 484 -10.72 -0.54 -8.53
C ILE A 484 -10.96 -1.00 -7.10
N ASN A 485 -11.59 -0.14 -6.32
CA ASN A 485 -11.95 -0.44 -4.93
C ASN A 485 -13.14 -1.41 -4.91
N MET A 486 -13.05 -2.40 -4.04
CA MET A 486 -14.08 -3.37 -3.78
C MET A 486 -14.36 -3.42 -2.26
N PRO A 487 -15.62 -3.59 -1.85
CA PRO A 487 -15.98 -3.69 -0.44
C PRO A 487 -15.40 -4.97 0.18
N ASN A 488 -15.30 -5.02 1.51
CA ASN A 488 -14.73 -6.18 2.22
C ASN A 488 -15.47 -7.49 1.92
N ASP A 489 -16.79 -7.43 1.71
CA ASP A 489 -17.65 -8.57 1.40
C ASP A 489 -17.58 -9.03 -0.06
N ALA A 490 -16.83 -8.35 -0.92
CA ALA A 490 -16.63 -8.77 -2.32
C ALA A 490 -16.06 -10.19 -2.38
N THR A 491 -16.59 -11.00 -3.29
CA THR A 491 -16.21 -12.40 -3.45
C THR A 491 -15.09 -12.57 -4.49
N ILE A 492 -14.50 -13.77 -4.53
CA ILE A 492 -13.54 -14.15 -5.58
C ILE A 492 -14.18 -14.04 -6.97
N GLU A 493 -15.46 -14.41 -7.09
CA GLU A 493 -16.21 -14.32 -8.35
C GLU A 493 -16.37 -12.86 -8.79
N ASP A 494 -16.56 -11.93 -7.85
CA ASP A 494 -16.63 -10.50 -8.18
C ASP A 494 -15.30 -9.97 -8.71
N CYS A 495 -14.17 -10.43 -8.17
CA CYS A 495 -12.84 -10.10 -8.72
C CYS A 495 -12.68 -10.60 -10.15
N GLN A 496 -13.11 -11.84 -10.43
CA GLN A 496 -13.05 -12.42 -11.78
C GLN A 496 -13.95 -11.67 -12.77
N LYS A 497 -15.19 -11.37 -12.38
CA LYS A 497 -16.13 -10.57 -13.20
C LYS A 497 -15.59 -9.18 -13.50
N ALA A 498 -14.90 -8.55 -12.54
CA ALA A 498 -14.25 -7.26 -12.75
C ALA A 498 -13.17 -7.33 -13.83
N TYR A 499 -12.35 -8.39 -13.85
CA TYR A 499 -11.36 -8.62 -14.91
C TYR A 499 -12.02 -8.91 -16.26
N GLU A 500 -13.05 -9.74 -16.31
CA GLU A 500 -13.80 -10.05 -17.53
C GLU A 500 -14.47 -8.81 -18.13
N LEU A 501 -15.11 -7.99 -17.30
CA LEU A 501 -15.71 -6.73 -17.74
C LEU A 501 -14.64 -5.79 -18.31
N SER A 502 -13.50 -5.67 -17.62
CA SER A 502 -12.38 -4.82 -18.06
C SER A 502 -11.80 -5.29 -19.39
N TRP A 503 -11.66 -6.60 -19.58
CA TRP A 503 -11.24 -7.19 -20.85
C TRP A 503 -12.25 -6.90 -21.95
N SER A 504 -13.55 -7.14 -21.71
CA SER A 504 -14.61 -6.97 -22.71
C SER A 504 -14.75 -5.53 -23.21
N LEU A 505 -14.33 -4.54 -22.41
CA LEU A 505 -14.38 -3.12 -22.73
C LEU A 505 -13.07 -2.59 -23.34
N GLY A 506 -12.08 -3.46 -23.58
CA GLY A 506 -10.83 -3.06 -24.21
C GLY A 506 -9.90 -2.25 -23.30
N THR A 507 -10.02 -2.40 -21.98
CA THR A 507 -9.03 -1.83 -21.05
C THR A 507 -7.67 -2.51 -21.24
N LYS A 508 -6.57 -1.81 -20.96
CA LYS A 508 -5.21 -2.37 -21.12
C LYS A 508 -4.68 -3.02 -19.84
N ALA A 509 -5.10 -2.52 -18.68
CA ALA A 509 -4.71 -3.03 -17.37
C ALA A 509 -5.84 -2.85 -16.35
N ASN A 510 -5.84 -3.70 -15.32
CA ASN A 510 -6.76 -3.65 -14.19
C ASN A 510 -6.00 -4.04 -12.90
N ALA A 511 -6.11 -3.19 -11.88
CA ALA A 511 -5.70 -3.51 -10.52
C ALA A 511 -6.92 -3.45 -9.59
N LEU A 512 -7.15 -4.52 -8.82
CA LEU A 512 -8.23 -4.61 -7.84
C LEU A 512 -7.68 -4.39 -6.43
N TYR A 513 -8.44 -3.71 -5.60
CA TYR A 513 -8.18 -3.60 -4.17
C TYR A 513 -9.48 -3.88 -3.42
N ARG A 514 -9.52 -5.03 -2.74
CA ARG A 514 -10.59 -5.33 -1.79
C ARG A 514 -10.24 -4.78 -0.44
N ASP A 515 -11.17 -4.11 0.23
CA ASP A 515 -10.93 -3.68 1.60
C ASP A 515 -10.57 -4.86 2.51
N GLY A 516 -9.56 -4.69 3.35
CA GLY A 516 -8.98 -5.76 4.19
C GLY A 516 -8.04 -6.74 3.47
N SER A 517 -7.76 -6.59 2.16
CA SER A 517 -6.80 -7.47 1.44
C SER A 517 -5.31 -7.09 1.66
N LYS A 518 -5.02 -5.94 2.26
CA LYS A 518 -3.65 -5.52 2.63
C LYS A 518 -3.59 -5.18 4.11
N LEU A 519 -2.53 -5.64 4.79
CA LEU A 519 -2.29 -5.42 6.23
C LEU A 519 -2.03 -3.95 6.59
N SER A 520 -1.49 -3.15 5.67
CA SER A 520 -1.21 -1.73 5.89
C SER A 520 -2.00 -0.87 4.90
N GLN A 521 -2.90 -0.03 5.40
CA GLN A 521 -3.67 0.91 4.59
C GLN A 521 -3.10 2.33 4.74
N PRO A 522 -2.70 3.01 3.64
CA PRO A 522 -2.19 4.37 3.71
C PRO A 522 -3.29 5.43 3.93
N LEU A 523 -4.54 5.12 3.58
CA LEU A 523 -5.73 5.96 3.78
C LEU A 523 -6.84 5.08 4.34
N ALA A 524 -7.57 5.58 5.34
CA ALA A 524 -8.69 4.89 5.96
C ALA A 524 -9.93 5.81 5.91
N ALA A 525 -11.08 5.26 5.50
CA ALA A 525 -12.36 5.98 5.45
C ALA A 525 -13.05 6.07 6.83
N ALA A 526 -12.65 5.19 7.75
CA ALA A 526 -12.97 5.19 9.17
C ALA A 526 -11.74 4.73 9.98
N LEU A 527 -11.66 5.10 11.25
CA LEU A 527 -10.70 4.51 12.17
C LEU A 527 -11.25 3.14 12.61
N VAL A 528 -10.44 2.09 12.51
CA VAL A 528 -10.76 0.77 13.08
C VAL A 528 -10.81 0.92 14.60
N GLU A 529 -12.01 0.98 15.15
CA GLU A 529 -12.29 0.78 16.58
C GLU A 529 -13.11 -0.51 16.68
N ASP A 530 -12.46 -1.67 16.60
CA ASP A 530 -13.18 -2.95 16.70
C ASP A 530 -12.61 -3.82 17.81
N ASP A 531 -13.23 -3.69 18.98
CA ASP A 531 -13.49 -4.84 19.85
C ASP A 531 -14.76 -4.62 20.70
N ASP A 532 -15.07 -3.37 21.10
CA ASP A 532 -16.22 -3.05 21.96
C ASP A 532 -17.57 -3.03 21.22
N ASP A 533 -17.64 -2.50 19.99
CA ASP A 533 -18.90 -2.42 19.21
C ASP A 533 -19.38 -3.82 18.77
N ALA A 534 -18.46 -4.70 18.38
CA ALA A 534 -18.76 -6.09 18.05
C ALA A 534 -19.23 -6.90 19.26
N ALA A 535 -18.72 -6.62 20.47
CA ALA A 535 -19.14 -7.28 21.70
C ALA A 535 -20.58 -6.90 22.11
N GLU A 536 -20.96 -5.63 21.93
CA GLU A 536 -22.28 -5.11 22.31
C GLU A 536 -23.39 -5.54 21.32
N VAL A 537 -23.09 -5.62 20.01
CA VAL A 537 -24.02 -6.16 18.99
C VAL A 537 -24.28 -7.66 19.21
N LEU A 538 -23.26 -8.40 19.64
CA LEU A 538 -23.38 -9.81 20.03
C LEU A 538 -24.29 -10.02 21.26
N GLU A 539 -24.32 -9.06 22.18
CA GLU A 539 -25.21 -9.09 23.35
C GLU A 539 -26.63 -8.60 23.00
N THR A 540 -26.78 -7.46 22.33
CA THR A 540 -28.06 -6.71 22.26
C THR A 540 -28.70 -6.62 20.87
N GLY A 541 -27.98 -6.97 19.80
CA GLY A 541 -28.45 -6.83 18.41
C GLY A 541 -29.58 -7.80 18.00
N THR A 542 -30.23 -7.49 16.89
CA THR A 542 -31.18 -8.40 16.23
C THR A 542 -30.44 -9.61 15.62
N ASN A 543 -31.15 -10.70 15.34
CA ASN A 543 -30.53 -11.92 14.78
C ASN A 543 -29.82 -11.70 13.43
N GLN A 544 -30.23 -10.69 12.64
CA GLN A 544 -29.55 -10.30 11.39
C GLN A 544 -28.25 -9.53 11.66
N GLU A 545 -28.25 -8.60 12.63
CA GLU A 545 -27.06 -7.83 13.02
C GLU A 545 -26.01 -8.73 13.70
N LYS A 546 -26.46 -9.67 14.54
CA LYS A 546 -25.60 -10.70 15.13
C LYS A 546 -24.96 -11.61 14.09
N ALA A 547 -25.68 -11.94 13.02
CA ALA A 547 -25.16 -12.78 11.93
C ALA A 547 -24.14 -12.05 11.05
N ALA A 548 -24.33 -10.74 10.83
CA ALA A 548 -23.37 -9.90 10.10
C ALA A 548 -22.03 -9.78 10.86
N VAL A 549 -22.08 -9.48 12.17
CA VAL A 549 -20.88 -9.38 13.03
C VAL A 549 -20.18 -10.74 13.20
N LEU A 550 -20.94 -11.85 13.28
CA LEU A 550 -20.33 -13.18 13.27
C LEU A 550 -19.67 -13.52 11.94
N ALA A 551 -20.26 -13.15 10.81
CA ALA A 551 -19.71 -13.41 9.49
C ALA A 551 -18.39 -12.64 9.28
N GLU A 552 -18.34 -11.38 9.67
CA GLU A 552 -17.15 -10.53 9.64
C GLU A 552 -16.01 -11.12 10.50
N LYS A 553 -16.30 -11.51 11.76
CA LYS A 553 -15.32 -12.19 12.64
C LYS A 553 -14.93 -13.60 12.18
N ILE A 554 -15.79 -14.31 11.46
CA ILE A 554 -15.48 -15.64 10.88
C ILE A 554 -14.56 -15.47 9.66
N VAL A 555 -14.75 -14.43 8.84
CA VAL A 555 -13.88 -14.11 7.70
C VAL A 555 -12.49 -13.67 8.17
N GLU A 556 -12.38 -12.83 9.20
CA GLU A 556 -11.09 -12.53 9.84
C GLU A 556 -10.44 -13.79 10.43
N LYS A 557 -11.21 -14.67 11.08
CA LYS A 557 -10.70 -15.94 11.60
C LYS A 557 -10.26 -16.92 10.52
N ILE A 558 -10.78 -16.83 9.30
CA ILE A 558 -10.36 -17.71 8.18
C ILE A 558 -8.97 -17.29 7.68
N VAL A 559 -8.64 -15.99 7.67
CA VAL A 559 -7.29 -15.50 7.32
C VAL A 559 -6.25 -15.91 8.38
N VAL A 560 -6.64 -15.95 9.66
CA VAL A 560 -5.74 -16.35 10.77
C VAL A 560 -5.59 -17.88 10.89
N LYS A 561 -6.54 -18.67 10.37
CA LYS A 561 -6.54 -20.13 10.51
C LYS A 561 -5.45 -20.85 9.72
N GLU A 562 -4.80 -20.22 8.74
CA GLU A 562 -3.66 -20.82 8.04
C GLU A 562 -2.33 -20.69 8.81
N ILE A 563 -2.23 -19.80 9.80
CA ILE A 563 -0.96 -19.54 10.52
C ILE A 563 -0.90 -20.27 11.88
N ALA A 564 -2.04 -20.69 12.44
CA ALA A 564 -2.08 -21.37 13.73
C ALA A 564 -1.64 -22.85 13.66
N LYS A 565 -0.36 -23.11 13.37
CA LYS A 565 0.26 -24.36 13.83
C LYS A 565 0.37 -24.30 15.36
N ALA A 566 -0.08 -25.34 16.05
CA ALA A 566 0.14 -25.49 17.48
C ALA A 566 1.65 -25.44 17.78
N ARG A 567 2.05 -24.83 18.91
CA ARG A 567 3.46 -24.69 19.32
C ARG A 567 4.21 -26.00 19.11
N GLU A 568 5.20 -25.98 18.23
CA GLU A 568 6.02 -27.15 17.95
C GLU A 568 7.03 -27.33 19.09
N ARG A 569 7.01 -28.50 19.75
CA ARG A 569 7.92 -28.76 20.88
C ARG A 569 9.32 -29.07 20.35
N MET A 570 10.31 -28.39 20.90
CA MET A 570 11.70 -28.64 20.57
C MET A 570 12.21 -29.99 21.10
N PRO A 571 13.17 -30.64 20.42
CA PRO A 571 13.85 -31.83 20.93
C PRO A 571 14.61 -31.57 22.23
N GLU A 572 14.66 -32.57 23.12
CA GLU A 572 15.39 -32.49 24.40
C GLU A 572 16.91 -32.29 24.21
N ARG A 573 17.47 -32.82 23.12
CA ARG A 573 18.86 -32.59 22.71
C ARG A 573 18.87 -31.99 21.31
N ARG A 574 19.45 -30.81 21.19
CA ARG A 574 19.41 -29.98 19.98
C ARG A 574 20.80 -29.57 19.51
N LYS A 575 20.90 -29.31 18.20
CA LYS A 575 22.10 -28.74 17.58
C LYS A 575 22.02 -27.22 17.65
N GLY A 576 23.16 -26.57 17.45
CA GLY A 576 23.27 -25.13 17.36
C GLY A 576 24.72 -24.71 17.42
N TYR A 577 24.97 -23.41 17.29
CA TYR A 577 26.31 -22.85 17.41
C TYR A 577 26.35 -21.70 18.40
N THR A 578 27.56 -21.36 18.84
CA THR A 578 27.81 -20.18 19.66
C THR A 578 28.75 -19.25 18.90
N GLN A 579 28.26 -18.06 18.56
CA GLN A 579 29.06 -16.99 17.98
C GLN A 579 29.41 -15.97 19.05
N LYS A 580 30.71 -15.72 19.22
CA LYS A 580 31.22 -14.62 20.05
C LYS A 580 31.55 -13.44 19.14
N ALA A 581 31.07 -12.26 19.47
CA ALA A 581 31.43 -11.02 18.79
C ALA A 581 31.63 -9.87 19.78
N VAL A 582 32.29 -8.82 19.32
CA VAL A 582 32.41 -7.55 20.02
C VAL A 582 31.79 -6.47 19.15
N VAL A 583 30.67 -5.88 19.55
CA VAL A 583 29.97 -4.82 18.81
C VAL A 583 30.15 -3.51 19.56
N GLY A 584 30.75 -2.50 18.94
CA GLY A 584 30.94 -1.19 19.58
C GLY A 584 31.73 -1.25 20.89
N GLY A 585 32.60 -2.25 21.08
CA GLY A 585 33.36 -2.47 22.32
C GLY A 585 32.71 -3.42 23.33
N HIS A 586 31.47 -3.87 23.09
CA HIS A 586 30.69 -4.73 23.98
C HIS A 586 30.70 -6.19 23.53
N LYS A 587 30.96 -7.13 24.45
CA LYS A 587 31.03 -8.57 24.15
C LYS A 587 29.64 -9.20 24.13
N VAL A 588 29.25 -9.75 22.98
CA VAL A 588 27.99 -10.47 22.75
C VAL A 588 28.28 -11.93 22.43
N TYR A 589 27.48 -12.83 23.01
CA TYR A 589 27.45 -14.25 22.71
C TYR A 589 26.06 -14.61 22.21
N LEU A 590 25.95 -14.97 20.93
CA LEU A 590 24.73 -15.51 20.32
C LEU A 590 24.82 -17.03 20.34
N ARG A 591 23.85 -17.70 20.96
CA ARG A 591 23.70 -19.16 20.86
C ARG A 591 22.40 -19.51 20.17
N THR A 592 22.41 -20.54 19.35
CA THR A 592 21.23 -21.00 18.62
C THR A 592 20.80 -22.40 19.05
N GLY A 593 19.53 -22.71 18.87
CA GLY A 593 18.95 -24.04 19.00
C GLY A 593 18.15 -24.38 17.74
N GLU A 594 18.50 -25.51 17.11
CA GLU A 594 17.91 -25.97 15.85
C GLU A 594 16.93 -27.12 16.07
N TYR A 595 15.91 -27.22 15.22
CA TYR A 595 15.07 -28.41 15.07
C TYR A 595 15.83 -29.53 14.35
N SER A 596 15.26 -30.74 14.34
CA SER A 596 15.87 -31.91 13.69
C SER A 596 16.05 -31.75 12.17
N ASP A 597 15.28 -30.88 11.53
CA ASP A 597 15.37 -30.53 10.11
C ASP A 597 16.42 -29.46 9.80
N GLY A 598 17.05 -28.88 10.84
CA GLY A 598 18.05 -27.82 10.71
C GLY A 598 17.48 -26.40 10.62
N SER A 599 16.17 -26.22 10.82
CA SER A 599 15.56 -24.90 11.00
C SER A 599 15.85 -24.32 12.39
N LEU A 600 15.87 -22.99 12.53
CA LEU A 600 16.15 -22.30 13.79
C LEU A 600 14.89 -22.24 14.67
N GLY A 601 14.97 -22.74 15.91
CA GLY A 601 13.86 -22.74 16.86
C GLY A 601 14.06 -21.87 18.10
N GLU A 602 15.31 -21.66 18.53
CA GLU A 602 15.64 -20.85 19.72
C GLU A 602 16.90 -20.03 19.51
N ILE A 603 16.94 -18.85 20.15
CA ILE A 603 18.14 -18.02 20.27
C ILE A 603 18.37 -17.61 21.73
N PHE A 604 19.64 -17.50 22.12
CA PHE A 604 20.06 -17.00 23.42
C PHE A 604 21.11 -15.91 23.23
N ILE A 605 20.96 -14.82 23.98
CA ILE A 605 21.85 -13.67 23.90
C ILE A 605 22.47 -13.45 25.28
N ASP A 606 23.79 -13.60 25.38
CA ASP A 606 24.56 -13.37 26.60
C ASP A 606 25.54 -12.21 26.41
N MET A 607 25.63 -11.35 27.42
CA MET A 607 26.47 -10.16 27.38
C MET A 607 27.25 -9.96 28.68
N HIS A 608 28.46 -9.42 28.57
CA HIS A 608 29.38 -9.21 29.69
C HIS A 608 29.69 -7.72 29.91
N LYS A 609 29.66 -7.28 31.18
CA LYS A 609 29.99 -5.92 31.67
C LYS A 609 28.95 -4.83 31.36
N GLU A 610 27.66 -5.18 31.35
CA GLU A 610 26.55 -4.24 31.18
C GLU A 610 25.64 -4.24 32.40
N GLY A 611 24.87 -3.15 32.57
CA GLY A 611 23.92 -3.02 33.67
C GLY A 611 22.89 -4.15 33.67
N ALA A 612 22.48 -4.59 34.87
CA ALA A 612 21.56 -5.72 35.06
C ALA A 612 20.25 -5.59 34.25
N GLY A 613 19.73 -4.36 34.08
CA GLY A 613 18.51 -4.10 33.31
C GLY A 613 18.65 -4.39 31.82
N PHE A 614 19.80 -4.06 31.21
CA PHE A 614 20.03 -4.31 29.79
C PHE A 614 20.20 -5.81 29.50
N ARG A 615 20.90 -6.52 30.39
CA ARG A 615 21.01 -7.98 30.32
C ARG A 615 19.65 -8.67 30.45
N ALA A 616 18.80 -8.23 31.38
CA ALA A 616 17.46 -8.79 31.55
C ALA A 616 16.58 -8.55 30.31
N MET A 617 16.67 -7.35 29.71
CA MET A 617 15.95 -7.01 28.49
C MET A 617 16.37 -7.87 27.30
N MET A 618 17.67 -8.04 27.07
CA MET A 618 18.17 -8.91 25.98
C MET A 618 17.78 -10.37 26.16
N ASN A 619 17.75 -10.86 27.40
CA ASN A 619 17.27 -12.21 27.70
C ASN A 619 15.77 -12.37 27.42
N ASN A 620 14.94 -11.44 27.90
CA ASN A 620 13.50 -11.46 27.63
C ASN A 620 13.20 -11.33 26.14
N PHE A 621 13.97 -10.53 25.42
CA PHE A 621 13.87 -10.40 23.96
C PHE A 621 14.21 -11.72 23.25
N ALA A 622 15.31 -12.38 23.62
CA ALA A 622 15.68 -13.67 23.07
C ALA A 622 14.60 -14.74 23.31
N ILE A 623 13.96 -14.72 24.48
CA ILE A 623 12.81 -15.59 24.81
C ILE A 623 11.62 -15.29 23.90
N ALA A 624 11.26 -14.03 23.70
CA ALA A 624 10.13 -13.65 22.84
C ALA A 624 10.32 -14.09 21.39
N VAL A 625 11.52 -13.89 20.83
CA VAL A 625 11.86 -14.33 19.46
C VAL A 625 11.82 -15.86 19.36
N SER A 626 12.38 -16.56 20.36
CA SER A 626 12.34 -18.03 20.42
C SER A 626 10.90 -18.58 20.47
N VAL A 627 10.03 -17.95 21.27
CA VAL A 627 8.61 -18.31 21.31
C VAL A 627 7.97 -18.08 19.95
N GLY A 628 8.20 -16.93 19.32
CA GLY A 628 7.66 -16.65 17.98
C GLY A 628 8.08 -17.70 16.93
N LEU A 629 9.36 -18.07 16.91
CA LEU A 629 9.87 -19.15 16.03
C LEU A 629 9.17 -20.50 16.32
N GLN A 630 8.88 -20.82 17.58
CA GLN A 630 8.17 -22.05 17.97
C GLN A 630 6.66 -22.04 17.64
N TYR A 631 6.07 -20.85 17.48
CA TYR A 631 4.70 -20.68 17.00
C TYR A 631 4.61 -20.54 15.48
N GLY A 632 5.71 -20.76 14.76
CA GLY A 632 5.74 -20.82 13.30
C GLY A 632 5.94 -19.46 12.61
N VAL A 633 6.33 -18.40 13.35
CA VAL A 633 6.73 -17.14 12.72
C VAL A 633 8.02 -17.37 11.92
N PRO A 634 8.05 -17.07 10.60
CA PRO A 634 9.25 -17.25 9.79
C PRO A 634 10.42 -16.39 10.30
N LEU A 635 11.64 -16.91 10.27
CA LEU A 635 12.85 -16.15 10.65
C LEU A 635 13.01 -14.86 9.83
N GLU A 636 12.58 -14.87 8.56
CA GLU A 636 12.67 -13.72 7.66
C GLU A 636 11.91 -12.49 8.19
N GLU A 637 10.73 -12.68 8.77
CA GLU A 637 9.94 -11.61 9.40
C GLU A 637 10.71 -10.92 10.53
N PHE A 638 11.43 -11.71 11.35
CA PHE A 638 12.26 -11.14 12.41
C PHE A 638 13.49 -10.41 11.87
N VAL A 639 14.09 -10.90 10.78
CA VAL A 639 15.23 -10.24 10.15
C VAL A 639 14.80 -8.89 9.59
N ASP A 640 13.68 -8.83 8.88
CA ASP A 640 13.18 -7.59 8.28
C ASP A 640 12.73 -6.58 9.34
N ALA A 641 12.16 -7.06 10.45
CA ALA A 641 11.73 -6.18 11.55
C ALA A 641 12.90 -5.56 12.33
N PHE A 642 14.03 -6.26 12.48
CA PHE A 642 15.08 -5.86 13.43
C PHE A 642 16.42 -5.46 12.80
N THR A 643 16.62 -5.72 11.50
CA THR A 643 17.76 -5.14 10.77
C THR A 643 17.62 -3.61 10.65
N PHE A 644 18.74 -2.90 10.67
CA PHE A 644 18.85 -1.43 10.65
C PHE A 644 18.29 -0.69 11.87
N THR A 645 17.88 -1.41 12.92
CA THR A 645 17.55 -0.78 14.21
C THR A 645 18.79 -0.10 14.80
N LYS A 646 18.63 1.13 15.30
CA LYS A 646 19.72 1.99 15.79
C LYS A 646 19.59 2.25 17.28
N PHE A 647 20.53 1.74 18.07
CA PHE A 647 20.71 2.09 19.48
C PHE A 647 22.08 1.58 19.96
N GLU A 648 22.64 2.21 20.99
CA GLU A 648 23.93 1.78 21.56
C GLU A 648 23.77 0.52 22.43
N PRO A 649 24.72 -0.43 22.40
CA PRO A 649 26.00 -0.42 21.69
C PRO A 649 25.92 -0.57 20.17
N ALA A 650 26.58 0.34 19.44
CA ALA A 650 26.68 0.36 17.99
C ALA A 650 28.14 0.60 17.55
N GLY A 651 28.51 0.12 16.36
CA GLY A 651 29.83 0.35 15.77
C GLY A 651 30.53 -0.92 15.30
N MET A 652 31.86 -0.84 15.20
CA MET A 652 32.68 -1.86 14.56
C MET A 652 32.53 -3.22 15.26
N VAL A 653 32.36 -4.26 14.45
CA VAL A 653 32.17 -5.65 14.89
C VAL A 653 33.49 -6.40 14.77
N GLN A 654 33.96 -6.98 15.87
CA GLN A 654 35.14 -7.85 15.91
C GLN A 654 34.75 -9.28 16.28
N GLY A 655 35.44 -10.27 15.71
CA GLY A 655 35.17 -11.68 15.96
C GLY A 655 34.07 -12.29 15.09
N ASN A 656 33.57 -11.56 14.09
CA ASN A 656 32.70 -12.08 13.04
C ASN A 656 33.36 -11.90 11.66
N ASP A 657 33.26 -12.93 10.83
CA ASP A 657 33.98 -12.97 9.56
C ASP A 657 33.25 -12.20 8.45
N SER A 658 31.92 -12.11 8.51
CA SER A 658 31.07 -11.53 7.46
C SER A 658 30.52 -10.15 7.78
N ILE A 659 30.26 -9.84 9.04
CA ILE A 659 29.69 -8.55 9.47
C ILE A 659 30.78 -7.77 10.19
N LYS A 660 31.16 -6.61 9.63
CA LYS A 660 32.26 -5.77 10.14
C LYS A 660 31.79 -4.51 10.87
N ASN A 661 30.54 -4.11 10.69
CA ASN A 661 29.93 -2.98 11.36
C ASN A 661 28.42 -3.24 11.56
N ALA A 662 27.86 -2.74 12.66
CA ALA A 662 26.43 -2.87 12.97
C ALA A 662 25.90 -1.61 13.66
N THR A 663 24.64 -1.26 13.40
CA THR A 663 24.00 -0.06 13.97
C THR A 663 23.37 -0.30 15.34
N SER A 664 23.31 -1.54 15.78
CA SER A 664 22.97 -1.99 17.13
C SER A 664 23.37 -3.47 17.32
N ILE A 665 23.21 -3.99 18.53
CA ILE A 665 23.39 -5.43 18.79
C ILE A 665 22.29 -6.26 18.12
N LEU A 666 21.05 -5.77 18.09
CA LEU A 666 19.95 -6.49 17.42
C LEU A 666 20.17 -6.54 15.91
N ASP A 667 20.58 -5.42 15.32
CA ASP A 667 21.00 -5.35 13.91
C ASP A 667 22.11 -6.37 13.61
N TYR A 668 23.14 -6.47 14.47
CA TYR A 668 24.18 -7.47 14.33
C TYR A 668 23.63 -8.92 14.38
N ILE A 669 22.81 -9.24 15.39
CA ILE A 669 22.31 -10.61 15.61
C ILE A 669 21.45 -11.07 14.44
N PHE A 670 20.51 -10.24 13.98
CA PHE A 670 19.61 -10.65 12.90
C PHE A 670 20.29 -10.68 11.54
N ARG A 671 21.31 -9.83 11.28
CA ARG A 671 22.18 -10.01 10.12
C ARG A 671 22.95 -11.33 10.18
N GLU A 672 23.47 -11.72 11.34
CA GLU A 672 24.22 -12.98 11.47
C GLU A 672 23.30 -14.20 11.27
N LEU A 673 22.09 -14.16 11.81
CA LEU A 673 21.08 -15.21 11.60
C LEU A 673 20.64 -15.27 10.13
N ALA A 674 20.46 -14.12 9.47
CA ALA A 674 20.11 -14.06 8.06
C ALA A 674 21.22 -14.63 7.17
N VAL A 675 22.48 -14.29 7.42
CA VAL A 675 23.63 -14.84 6.70
C VAL A 675 23.76 -16.34 6.97
N SER A 676 23.51 -16.80 8.20
CA SER A 676 23.77 -18.20 8.60
C SER A 676 22.64 -19.17 8.23
N TYR A 677 21.38 -18.74 8.28
CA TYR A 677 20.22 -19.62 8.02
C TYR A 677 19.46 -19.28 6.74
N LEU A 678 19.47 -18.02 6.27
CA LEU A 678 18.71 -17.57 5.09
C LEU A 678 19.58 -17.35 3.84
N ASP A 679 20.91 -17.41 3.96
CA ASP A 679 21.87 -17.13 2.87
C ASP A 679 21.71 -15.72 2.25
N ARG A 680 21.20 -14.75 3.03
CA ARG A 680 21.08 -13.32 2.66
C ARG A 680 22.45 -12.64 2.67
N THR A 681 23.24 -12.91 1.64
CA THR A 681 24.61 -12.37 1.50
C THR A 681 24.67 -10.87 1.23
N ASP A 682 23.56 -10.25 0.86
CA ASP A 682 23.37 -8.80 0.72
C ASP A 682 23.57 -8.04 2.05
N LEU A 683 23.32 -8.70 3.18
CA LEU A 683 23.52 -8.14 4.53
C LEU A 683 24.93 -8.32 5.07
N ALA A 684 25.79 -9.09 4.37
CA ALA A 684 27.18 -9.30 4.73
C ALA A 684 28.07 -8.20 4.15
N HIS A 685 29.01 -7.71 4.95
CA HIS A 685 30.03 -6.75 4.49
C HIS A 685 31.20 -7.44 3.78
N VAL A 686 31.47 -8.69 4.16
CA VAL A 686 32.45 -9.57 3.50
C VAL A 686 31.71 -10.83 3.09
N LYS A 687 31.65 -11.07 1.77
CA LYS A 687 31.10 -12.32 1.22
C LYS A 687 31.93 -13.49 1.76
N PRO A 688 31.31 -14.47 2.44
CA PRO A 688 32.06 -15.63 2.91
C PRO A 688 32.56 -16.44 1.70
N GLU A 689 33.79 -16.96 1.74
CA GLU A 689 34.37 -17.76 0.65
C GLU A 689 33.81 -19.20 0.61
N GLY A 690 33.49 -19.70 -0.59
CA GLY A 690 32.87 -21.01 -0.86
C GLY A 690 31.65 -20.89 -1.78
N ALA A 691 31.59 -21.68 -2.85
CA ALA A 691 30.55 -21.58 -3.89
C ALA A 691 29.17 -21.98 -3.34
N SER A 692 28.17 -21.10 -3.50
CA SER A 692 26.76 -21.46 -3.34
C SER A 692 26.20 -21.99 -4.68
N PHE A 693 24.99 -22.55 -4.63
CA PHE A 693 24.33 -23.20 -5.77
C PHE A 693 24.02 -22.23 -6.95
N ASP A 694 24.16 -20.91 -6.73
CA ASP A 694 23.72 -19.86 -7.66
C ASP A 694 24.86 -19.00 -8.25
N ASP A 695 26.13 -19.38 -8.11
CA ASP A 695 27.24 -18.67 -8.76
C ASP A 695 27.33 -19.00 -10.27
N LEU A 696 26.46 -18.38 -11.06
CA LEU A 696 26.61 -18.26 -12.52
C LEU A 696 27.40 -16.98 -12.85
N GLY A 697 28.65 -17.16 -13.27
CA GLY A 697 29.44 -16.13 -13.95
C GLY A 697 30.82 -15.86 -13.32
N ARG A 698 31.80 -16.74 -13.60
CA ARG A 698 33.22 -16.34 -13.51
C ARG A 698 33.62 -15.86 -14.90
N GLY A 699 33.85 -14.56 -15.05
CA GLY A 699 34.26 -13.93 -16.31
C GLY A 699 35.58 -14.47 -16.88
N GLN A 700 36.62 -13.64 -16.97
CA GLN A 700 37.81 -13.89 -17.81
C GLN A 700 38.74 -15.08 -17.42
N ASP A 701 38.33 -15.98 -16.51
CA ASP A 701 39.12 -17.14 -16.09
C ASP A 701 38.43 -18.49 -16.37
N GLU A 702 37.52 -18.57 -17.34
CA GLU A 702 37.06 -19.86 -17.89
C GLU A 702 38.20 -20.53 -18.69
N GLY A 703 38.91 -21.47 -18.06
CA GLY A 703 39.82 -22.37 -18.77
C GLY A 703 41.05 -22.88 -18.04
N VAL A 704 41.30 -22.50 -16.78
CA VAL A 704 42.52 -22.94 -16.07
C VAL A 704 42.20 -24.03 -15.03
N SER A 705 42.48 -25.27 -15.38
CA SER A 705 42.43 -26.42 -14.46
C SER A 705 43.59 -26.37 -13.47
N ASN A 706 43.29 -26.40 -12.17
CA ASN A 706 44.28 -26.61 -11.10
C ASN A 706 44.04 -27.97 -10.40
N LEU A 707 43.96 -29.06 -11.16
CA LEU A 707 43.89 -30.41 -10.60
C LEU A 707 45.28 -30.95 -10.29
N LYS A 708 45.50 -31.28 -9.00
CA LYS A 708 46.45 -32.32 -8.56
C LYS A 708 45.61 -33.49 -8.03
N GLU A 709 45.75 -34.66 -8.64
CA GLU A 709 45.14 -35.91 -8.16
C GLU A 709 45.66 -36.29 -6.77
N LEU A 710 44.76 -36.60 -5.85
CA LEU A 710 45.03 -37.34 -4.62
C LEU A 710 43.98 -38.43 -4.43
N SER A 711 44.45 -39.60 -4.01
CA SER A 711 43.79 -40.91 -4.12
C SER A 711 42.54 -41.10 -3.26
N GLU A 712 41.58 -41.84 -3.85
CA GLU A 712 40.40 -42.41 -3.19
C GLU A 712 40.78 -43.47 -2.14
N ASN A 713 40.26 -43.30 -0.92
CA ASN A 713 39.53 -44.31 -0.14
C ASN A 713 39.52 -43.90 1.35
N GLY A 714 38.45 -43.23 1.79
CA GLY A 714 38.23 -42.97 3.23
C GLY A 714 37.20 -41.91 3.61
N THR A 715 36.67 -41.12 2.67
CA THR A 715 35.98 -39.85 3.00
C THR A 715 34.45 -39.87 2.97
N SER A 716 33.79 -40.88 2.39
CA SER A 716 32.31 -40.88 2.24
C SER A 716 31.55 -41.05 3.57
N LYS A 717 32.05 -41.87 4.49
CA LYS A 717 31.46 -42.00 5.84
C LYS A 717 31.67 -40.76 6.71
N SER A 718 32.73 -39.99 6.45
CA SER A 718 33.12 -38.85 7.29
C SER A 718 32.19 -37.65 7.13
N LEU A 719 31.64 -37.43 5.92
CA LEU A 719 30.78 -36.29 5.58
C LEU A 719 29.32 -36.46 6.05
N GLU A 720 28.80 -37.69 6.03
CA GLU A 720 27.46 -38.02 6.54
C GLU A 720 27.42 -37.92 8.07
N VAL A 721 28.51 -38.35 8.72
CA VAL A 721 28.76 -38.15 10.15
C VAL A 721 28.92 -36.67 10.49
N LEU A 722 29.58 -35.86 9.63
CA LEU A 722 29.68 -34.41 9.80
C LEU A 722 28.31 -33.70 9.72
N LYS A 723 27.40 -34.10 8.83
CA LYS A 723 26.00 -33.61 8.81
C LYS A 723 25.21 -34.04 10.06
N GLN A 724 25.44 -35.26 10.55
CA GLN A 724 24.79 -35.73 11.77
C GLN A 724 25.30 -35.04 13.04
N ILE A 725 26.54 -34.53 13.04
CA ILE A 725 27.17 -33.94 14.23
C ILE A 725 27.21 -32.39 14.20
N SER A 726 27.20 -31.76 13.03
CA SER A 726 27.33 -30.28 12.88
C SER A 726 25.98 -29.57 12.71
N SER A 727 25.91 -28.32 13.19
CA SER A 727 24.75 -27.42 13.06
C SER A 727 24.67 -26.80 11.65
N THR A 728 23.45 -26.57 11.16
CA THR A 728 23.22 -25.97 9.82
C THR A 728 23.64 -24.50 9.79
N GLY A 729 23.38 -23.76 10.85
CA GLY A 729 23.83 -22.37 11.01
C GLY A 729 25.34 -22.25 11.10
N TYR A 730 26.03 -23.18 11.76
CA TYR A 730 27.50 -23.19 11.85
C TYR A 730 28.17 -23.35 10.48
N LEU A 731 27.59 -24.19 9.63
CA LEU A 731 28.09 -24.45 8.28
C LEU A 731 27.60 -23.40 7.26
N ARG A 732 26.70 -22.48 7.64
CA ARG A 732 26.06 -21.49 6.76
C ARG A 732 25.56 -22.09 5.45
N LYS A 733 24.93 -23.28 5.55
CA LYS A 733 24.46 -24.10 4.40
C LYS A 733 25.55 -24.54 3.39
N ARG A 734 26.85 -24.48 3.72
CA ARG A 734 27.95 -24.85 2.80
C ARG A 734 28.54 -26.22 3.14
N LEU A 735 28.69 -27.09 2.14
CA LEU A 735 29.39 -28.37 2.22
C LEU A 735 30.40 -28.50 1.05
N PRO A 736 31.56 -29.15 1.24
CA PRO A 736 32.43 -29.52 0.13
C PRO A 736 31.73 -30.53 -0.79
N GLN A 737 31.75 -30.28 -2.11
CA GLN A 737 31.16 -31.17 -3.13
C GLN A 737 31.93 -32.50 -3.23
N GLU A 738 31.21 -33.63 -3.24
CA GLU A 738 30.99 -34.45 -4.43
C GLU A 738 30.12 -35.70 -4.12
N LEU A 739 29.53 -36.25 -5.19
CA LEU A 739 28.68 -37.45 -5.33
C LEU A 739 27.18 -37.38 -4.97
N VAL A 740 26.41 -37.18 -6.03
CA VAL A 740 25.05 -37.72 -6.22
C VAL A 740 25.10 -39.25 -6.12
N VAL A 741 24.27 -39.87 -5.27
CA VAL A 741 24.00 -41.32 -5.34
C VAL A 741 22.50 -41.60 -5.40
N LEU A 742 22.14 -42.29 -6.48
CA LEU A 742 20.87 -42.93 -6.79
C LEU A 742 20.51 -44.06 -5.79
N GLN A 743 19.26 -44.06 -5.33
CA GLN A 743 18.29 -45.17 -5.20
C GLN A 743 18.73 -46.60 -4.77
N GLY A 744 18.05 -47.18 -3.76
CA GLY A 744 17.82 -48.64 -3.70
C GLY A 744 17.46 -49.28 -2.34
N GLY A 745 16.18 -49.56 -2.12
CA GLY A 745 15.62 -50.86 -1.64
C GLY A 745 15.93 -51.49 -0.27
N GLN A 746 14.84 -52.00 0.36
CA GLN A 746 14.74 -53.11 1.36
C GLN A 746 15.16 -52.82 2.82
N THR A 747 14.58 -53.41 3.89
CA THR A 747 13.30 -54.03 4.29
C THR A 747 13.44 -54.31 5.80
N ASN A 748 12.33 -54.20 6.55
CA ASN A 748 11.99 -54.88 7.81
C ASN A 748 12.97 -54.94 9.01
N LEU A 749 12.48 -54.50 10.19
CA LEU A 749 12.16 -55.40 11.31
C LEU A 749 11.41 -54.65 12.44
N ALA A 750 10.33 -55.29 12.90
CA ALA A 750 9.52 -54.93 14.05
C ALA A 750 10.04 -55.60 15.33
N LEU A 751 9.68 -55.05 16.51
CA LEU A 751 9.37 -55.67 17.82
C LEU A 751 9.46 -54.55 18.89
N ASP A 752 8.36 -54.02 19.42
CA ASP A 752 7.40 -54.54 20.41
C ASP A 752 7.75 -54.18 21.87
N ASN A 753 6.67 -53.89 22.59
CA ASN A 753 6.47 -53.33 23.92
C ASN A 753 7.29 -53.95 25.07
N SER A 754 7.56 -53.14 26.11
CA SER A 754 6.91 -53.34 27.42
C SER A 754 7.28 -52.30 28.48
N ASN A 755 6.21 -51.82 29.12
CA ASN A 755 6.06 -51.14 30.41
C ASN A 755 7.18 -51.27 31.44
N LEU A 756 7.43 -50.17 32.16
CA LEU A 756 7.68 -50.16 33.61
C LEU A 756 7.15 -48.85 34.23
N ASN A 757 6.11 -48.99 35.06
CA ASN A 757 5.67 -48.05 36.09
C ASN A 757 6.70 -48.01 37.23
N VAL A 758 6.94 -46.85 37.87
CA VAL A 758 6.99 -46.68 39.35
C VAL A 758 6.78 -45.19 39.71
N GLU A 759 5.65 -44.96 40.39
CA GLU A 759 5.33 -44.14 41.58
C GLU A 759 5.84 -42.71 41.84
N ALA A 760 4.93 -42.00 42.50
CA ALA A 760 4.91 -40.60 42.90
C ALA A 760 5.57 -40.34 44.26
N GLU A 761 5.92 -39.07 44.50
CA GLU A 761 5.94 -38.48 45.85
C GLU A 761 5.76 -36.95 45.77
N ALA A 762 5.33 -36.39 46.90
CA ALA A 762 4.40 -35.28 47.04
C ALA A 762 5.03 -33.93 47.42
N GLU A 763 4.23 -32.89 47.17
CA GLU A 763 4.07 -31.60 47.88
C GLU A 763 5.28 -30.75 48.28
N THR A 764 5.29 -29.49 47.81
CA THR A 764 5.51 -28.33 48.70
C THR A 764 4.70 -27.12 48.25
N ILE A 765 3.99 -26.55 49.24
CA ILE A 765 3.09 -25.41 49.19
C ILE A 765 3.89 -24.11 49.09
N ALA A 766 3.58 -23.24 48.12
CA ALA A 766 4.12 -21.89 48.04
C ALA A 766 3.06 -20.84 48.38
N ARG A 767 3.48 -19.96 49.30
CA ARG A 767 2.76 -18.96 50.06
C ARG A 767 2.62 -17.67 49.25
N VAL A 768 1.43 -17.07 49.27
CA VAL A 768 1.16 -15.71 48.76
C VAL A 768 1.85 -14.67 49.66
N PRO A 769 2.50 -13.64 49.10
CA PRO A 769 2.66 -12.37 49.79
C PRO A 769 1.80 -11.27 49.16
N ASP A 770 1.20 -10.51 50.07
CA ASP A 770 0.39 -9.32 49.90
C ASP A 770 1.01 -8.22 49.04
N GLY A 771 0.13 -7.38 48.49
CA GLY A 771 0.44 -6.29 47.59
C GLY A 771 1.13 -5.08 48.23
N GLU A 772 1.91 -4.41 47.40
CA GLU A 772 2.28 -3.00 47.53
C GLU A 772 2.04 -2.28 46.20
N VAL A 773 1.59 -1.03 46.33
CA VAL A 773 1.10 -0.13 45.29
C VAL A 773 2.23 0.30 44.35
N ALA A 774 2.09 0.03 43.04
CA ALA A 774 3.03 0.53 42.04
C ALA A 774 2.72 1.99 41.67
N VAL A 775 3.62 2.89 42.07
CA VAL A 775 3.67 4.28 41.60
C VAL A 775 4.03 4.27 40.10
N ALA A 776 3.32 5.07 39.31
CA ALA A 776 3.46 5.16 37.85
C ALA A 776 4.93 5.34 37.40
N ASP A 777 5.33 4.55 36.39
CA ASP A 777 6.68 4.56 35.81
C ASP A 777 7.04 5.96 35.27
N ALA A 778 8.18 6.49 35.74
CA ALA A 778 8.68 7.82 35.38
C ALA A 778 8.86 7.98 33.86
N ARG A 779 9.08 6.87 33.14
CA ARG A 779 9.20 6.84 31.68
C ARG A 779 7.88 7.18 30.97
N THR A 780 6.75 6.73 31.50
CA THR A 780 5.42 7.02 30.96
C THR A 780 5.07 8.49 31.15
N LYS A 781 5.39 9.04 32.33
CA LYS A 781 5.21 10.46 32.64
C LYS A 781 6.05 11.38 31.73
N ALA A 782 7.28 10.98 31.42
CA ALA A 782 8.17 11.75 30.54
C ALA A 782 7.70 11.79 29.07
N LYS A 783 7.22 10.66 28.53
CA LYS A 783 6.65 10.62 27.16
C LYS A 783 5.37 11.45 27.02
N MET A 784 4.52 11.44 28.05
CA MET A 784 3.28 12.22 28.07
C MET A 784 3.51 13.73 28.17
N GLN A 785 4.67 14.16 28.69
CA GLN A 785 5.08 15.57 28.74
C GLN A 785 5.75 16.07 27.44
N GLY A 786 5.75 15.25 26.38
CA GLY A 786 6.32 15.61 25.09
C GLY A 786 7.85 15.61 25.07
N TYR A 787 8.50 14.94 26.02
CA TYR A 787 9.95 14.78 26.02
C TYR A 787 10.37 13.68 25.04
N GLU A 788 11.21 14.06 24.07
CA GLU A 788 11.70 13.15 23.03
C GLU A 788 12.72 12.14 23.56
N GLY A 789 13.25 12.35 24.77
CA GLY A 789 14.22 11.45 25.41
C GLY A 789 15.68 11.67 24.96
N ASP A 790 15.92 12.66 24.12
CA ASP A 790 17.27 13.13 23.77
C ASP A 790 17.83 14.06 24.87
N PRO A 791 19.13 13.96 25.21
CA PRO A 791 19.76 14.89 26.13
C PRO A 791 20.00 16.24 25.44
N CYS A 792 19.74 17.34 26.14
CA CYS A 792 20.05 18.67 25.63
C CYS A 792 21.56 18.81 25.38
N GLY A 793 21.95 19.22 24.16
CA GLY A 793 23.36 19.39 23.79
C GLY A 793 24.12 20.37 24.70
N ASP A 794 23.43 21.33 25.33
CA ASP A 794 24.04 22.32 26.21
C ASP A 794 24.07 21.90 27.68
N CYS A 795 22.94 21.42 28.24
CA CYS A 795 22.83 21.13 29.68
C CYS A 795 22.74 19.66 30.04
N GLY A 796 22.67 18.76 29.04
CA GLY A 796 22.58 17.32 29.23
C GLY A 796 21.25 16.82 29.81
N ASN A 797 20.29 17.70 30.11
CA ASN A 797 19.01 17.30 30.67
C ASN A 797 18.04 16.79 29.60
N TYR A 798 17.19 15.83 29.95
CA TYR A 798 16.30 15.09 29.04
C TYR A 798 14.91 15.73 28.86
N THR A 799 14.79 17.03 29.17
CA THR A 799 13.52 17.77 29.09
C THR A 799 13.37 18.52 27.76
N LEU A 800 13.82 17.93 26.65
CA LEU A 800 13.73 18.50 25.31
C LEU A 800 12.33 18.29 24.73
N VAL A 801 11.66 19.39 24.38
CA VAL A 801 10.31 19.40 23.81
C VAL A 801 10.33 20.08 22.45
N ARG A 802 9.54 19.55 21.52
CA ARG A 802 9.45 20.06 20.15
C ARG A 802 8.65 21.36 20.11
N ASN A 803 9.18 22.38 19.42
CA ASN A 803 8.55 23.68 19.24
C ASN A 803 8.71 24.14 17.78
N GLY A 804 7.74 23.78 16.94
CA GLY A 804 7.79 24.00 15.49
C GLY A 804 8.83 23.09 14.80
N THR A 805 9.66 23.66 13.94
CA THR A 805 10.81 22.97 13.31
C THR A 805 12.00 22.80 14.27
N CYS A 806 11.99 23.53 15.39
CA CYS A 806 13.06 23.52 16.39
C CYS A 806 12.72 22.63 17.59
N MET A 807 13.75 22.31 18.36
CA MET A 807 13.65 21.67 19.66
C MET A 807 14.02 22.68 20.75
N LYS A 808 13.30 22.71 21.87
CA LYS A 808 13.56 23.60 23.00
C LYS A 808 13.72 22.79 24.28
N CYS A 809 14.80 23.03 25.03
CA CYS A 809 14.98 22.42 26.34
C CYS A 809 14.23 23.22 27.40
N ASN A 810 13.30 22.59 28.12
CA ASN A 810 12.55 23.26 29.19
C ASN A 810 13.37 23.55 30.45
N THR A 811 14.50 22.87 30.65
CA THR A 811 15.40 23.13 31.80
C THR A 811 16.29 24.36 31.60
N CYS A 812 17.02 24.47 30.49
CA CYS A 812 17.98 25.56 30.27
C CYS A 812 17.52 26.61 29.22
N GLY A 813 16.41 26.36 28.52
CA GLY A 813 15.87 27.26 27.50
C GLY A 813 16.57 27.20 26.14
N ALA A 814 17.62 26.40 25.99
CA ALA A 814 18.38 26.26 24.74
C ALA A 814 17.52 25.68 23.60
N THR A 815 17.77 26.14 22.37
CA THR A 815 17.07 25.69 21.17
C THR A 815 18.02 25.06 20.16
N SER A 816 17.67 23.90 19.62
CA SER A 816 18.46 23.17 18.61
C SER A 816 17.61 22.76 17.40
N GLY A 817 18.22 22.65 16.22
CA GLY A 817 17.54 22.17 15.01
C GLY A 817 16.69 23.20 14.26
N CYS A 818 16.87 24.50 14.52
CA CYS A 818 16.27 25.55 13.69
C CYS A 818 17.04 25.70 12.38
N SER A 819 16.36 25.50 11.24
CA SER A 819 16.76 26.00 9.92
C SER A 819 15.99 27.26 9.57
#